data_AF-A0A7Y5M695-F1
#
_entry.id   AF-A0A7Y5M695-F1
#
_cell.length_a   1.000
_cell.length_b   1.000
_cell.length_c   1.000
_cell.angle_alpha   90.00
_cell.angle_beta   90.00
_cell.angle_gamma   90.00
#
_symmetry.space_group_name_H-M   'P 1'
#
loop_
_entity.id
_entity.type
_entity.pdbx_description
1 polymer ?
#
loop_
_entity_poly.entity_id
_entity_poly.type
_entity_poly.pdbx_seq_one_letter_code
_entity_poly.pdbx_strand_id
1 'polypeptide(L)'
;MAIKKSELYSSLWSSCDELRGGMDASQYKDYVLVLLFIKYVSDKYAGQPFAPITIPAGASFADMVALKGSTDIGDQINKRIVGPLAAANKLADMPDFNDATKLGTGKEMVDRLTNLIATFENPALDFSKNRADGDDILGDAYEYLMRHFATESGKSKGQFYTPAEVSRIMAKIIGIGGAHTTSATTVYDPTCGSGSLLLKVGDEAKAKVTLYGQEKDSATSGLARMNMILHDNPTAEIRQGNTLADPKFKADLNGQDVLKTFDYVVANPPFSDKRWSTGIDPLHDPYGRFETFGVPPAKQGDFAYLLHIIRSLKSTGKAACILPHGVLFRGNAEADIRKNLIRHGYILGIIGLPANLFYGTGIPACIIVIDKEGAHARKGIFMVDASSGFMKDGPKNRLREQDIHKIVDVFTKQADTPKLARMVGLEEIEKNDFNLNLPRYIDSSVAEDLQDIAGHLQGGIPTADVDALQPYWAVCPQLRQSLFKALRPGYLALAVDKAAIKPAIYQHAEFAVFIGRMNTLFDHWQQQAAPTLKALQPGFHPKQLIAQLSENLLAHYTGQPLIDEYAVYQHLMDYWATTMQDDAYLIAADGWKAETYRVMEVKKNKEGKVTKTVDKGWACDLVPKALIVARYFAQDQAAIDELTASLDSITAQLTELEEEHSGDDAAFAGFDKINKASVTDRLREIKGDADAKDEADVLNRWLKLAKQEADLKKNLKEAEAALDAKAYAHYPQLSEADTKALVVDDKWLAALSTAIHGEMDRISQALTQRVKELADRYDTPMPQMARRVAELEAKVNGHLAKMGFAL
;
A
#
# COMPACT_ATOMS: atom_id res chain seq x y z
N MET A 1 -13.96 -20.04 -13.34
CA MET A 1 -13.83 -19.59 -11.94
C MET A 1 -13.24 -18.19 -12.01
N ALA A 2 -13.87 -17.20 -11.39
CA ALA A 2 -13.29 -15.86 -11.34
C ALA A 2 -11.97 -15.94 -10.56
N ILE A 3 -10.88 -15.47 -11.14
CA ILE A 3 -9.57 -15.47 -10.48
C ILE A 3 -9.50 -14.25 -9.56
N LYS A 4 -8.93 -14.45 -8.37
CA LYS A 4 -8.66 -13.35 -7.45
C LYS A 4 -7.77 -12.31 -8.13
N LYS A 5 -8.08 -11.02 -7.93
CA LYS A 5 -7.26 -9.94 -8.51
C LYS A 5 -5.79 -10.09 -8.09
N SER A 6 -5.56 -10.44 -6.83
CA SER A 6 -4.23 -10.70 -6.26
C SER A 6 -3.47 -11.83 -6.98
N GLU A 7 -4.13 -12.96 -7.25
CA GLU A 7 -3.55 -14.08 -7.97
C GLU A 7 -3.26 -13.72 -9.44
N LEU A 8 -4.18 -13.02 -10.10
CA LEU A 8 -4.00 -12.52 -11.46
C LEU A 8 -2.74 -11.65 -11.59
N TYR A 9 -2.59 -10.67 -10.69
CA TYR A 9 -1.46 -9.74 -10.72
C TYR A 9 -0.13 -10.44 -10.46
N SER A 10 -0.09 -11.35 -9.49
CA SER A 10 1.11 -12.14 -9.20
C SER A 10 1.49 -13.05 -10.36
N SER A 11 0.51 -13.68 -11.02
CA SER A 11 0.71 -14.52 -12.19
C SER A 11 1.26 -13.70 -13.36
N LEU A 12 0.64 -12.56 -13.69
CA LEU A 12 1.10 -11.66 -14.76
C LEU A 12 2.51 -11.14 -14.49
N TRP A 13 2.84 -10.84 -13.23
CA TRP A 13 4.19 -10.42 -12.88
C TRP A 13 5.21 -11.55 -12.98
N SER A 14 4.90 -12.74 -12.48
CA SER A 14 5.77 -13.92 -12.63
C SER A 14 6.03 -14.28 -14.10
N SER A 15 5.08 -13.94 -14.99
CA SER A 15 5.21 -14.11 -16.44
C SER A 15 6.35 -13.26 -17.03
N CYS A 16 6.74 -12.18 -16.35
CA CYS A 16 7.85 -11.33 -16.76
C CYS A 16 9.22 -12.02 -16.54
N ASP A 17 9.28 -13.09 -15.74
CA ASP A 17 10.53 -13.81 -15.44
C ASP A 17 11.16 -14.44 -16.70
N GLU A 18 10.36 -14.84 -17.70
CA GLU A 18 10.85 -15.38 -18.98
C GLU A 18 11.68 -14.37 -19.79
N LEU A 19 11.48 -13.07 -19.54
CA LEU A 19 12.22 -11.99 -20.18
C LEU A 19 13.38 -11.47 -19.32
N ARG A 20 13.50 -11.93 -18.06
CA ARG A 20 14.62 -11.58 -17.19
C ARG A 20 15.91 -12.28 -17.65
N GLY A 21 17.05 -11.62 -17.47
CA GLY A 21 18.37 -12.12 -17.84
C GLY A 21 18.89 -11.71 -19.23
N GLY A 22 18.00 -11.33 -20.17
CA GLY A 22 18.38 -10.78 -21.49
C GLY A 22 18.16 -9.27 -21.66
N MET A 23 17.37 -8.66 -20.77
CA MET A 23 16.98 -7.24 -20.80
C MET A 23 16.81 -6.68 -19.39
N ASP A 24 16.94 -5.36 -19.22
CA ASP A 24 16.54 -4.68 -17.97
C ASP A 24 15.03 -4.36 -17.93
N ALA A 25 14.49 -4.07 -16.75
CA ALA A 25 13.06 -3.79 -16.54
C ALA A 25 12.52 -2.61 -17.37
N SER A 26 13.39 -1.69 -17.80
CA SER A 26 12.97 -0.58 -18.64
C SER A 26 12.72 -0.99 -20.10
N GLN A 27 13.21 -2.16 -20.51
CA GLN A 27 13.11 -2.68 -21.87
C GLN A 27 12.06 -3.79 -21.99
N TYR A 28 12.04 -4.78 -21.09
CA TYR A 28 11.04 -5.86 -21.21
C TYR A 28 9.61 -5.41 -20.90
N LYS A 29 9.43 -4.27 -20.22
CA LYS A 29 8.11 -3.66 -20.00
C LYS A 29 7.34 -3.46 -21.31
N ASP A 30 8.03 -3.05 -22.39
CA ASP A 30 7.38 -2.67 -23.64
C ASP A 30 6.77 -3.91 -24.29
N TYR A 31 7.47 -5.05 -24.24
CA TYR A 31 7.00 -6.34 -24.74
C TYR A 31 5.81 -6.88 -23.94
N VAL A 32 5.91 -6.89 -22.60
CA VAL A 32 4.86 -7.43 -21.72
C VAL A 32 3.58 -6.61 -21.83
N LEU A 33 3.67 -5.28 -21.77
CA LEU A 33 2.51 -4.40 -21.83
C LEU A 33 1.83 -4.45 -23.20
N VAL A 34 2.60 -4.52 -24.29
CA VAL A 34 2.05 -4.69 -25.64
C VAL A 34 1.37 -6.05 -25.81
N LEU A 35 1.96 -7.12 -25.29
CA LEU A 35 1.35 -8.44 -25.38
C LEU A 35 0.03 -8.52 -24.60
N LEU A 36 -0.01 -7.96 -23.40
CA LEU A 36 -1.24 -7.83 -22.60
C LEU A 36 -2.31 -7.03 -23.34
N PHE A 37 -1.90 -5.92 -23.97
CA PHE A 37 -2.79 -5.11 -24.80
C PHE A 37 -3.35 -5.92 -25.97
N ILE A 38 -2.49 -6.60 -26.75
CA ILE A 38 -2.90 -7.43 -27.90
C ILE A 38 -3.88 -8.51 -27.46
N LYS A 39 -3.60 -9.21 -26.35
CA LYS A 39 -4.48 -10.22 -25.77
C LYS A 39 -5.87 -9.65 -25.52
N TYR A 40 -5.94 -8.54 -24.81
CA TYR A 40 -7.22 -7.92 -24.46
C TYR A 40 -8.03 -7.46 -25.66
N VAL A 41 -7.40 -6.69 -26.56
CA VAL A 41 -8.14 -6.12 -27.68
C VAL A 41 -8.59 -7.21 -28.64
N SER A 42 -7.84 -8.32 -28.72
CA SER A 42 -8.26 -9.51 -29.46
C SER A 42 -9.44 -10.20 -28.80
N ASP A 43 -9.37 -10.49 -27.50
CA ASP A 43 -10.46 -11.15 -26.78
C ASP A 43 -11.76 -10.32 -26.79
N LYS A 44 -11.64 -9.01 -26.64
CA LYS A 44 -12.77 -8.10 -26.48
C LYS A 44 -13.36 -7.64 -27.80
N TYR A 45 -12.52 -7.32 -28.80
CA TYR A 45 -12.96 -6.60 -29.99
C TYR A 45 -12.75 -7.36 -31.30
N ALA A 46 -12.05 -8.51 -31.32
CA ALA A 46 -11.89 -9.26 -32.56
C ALA A 46 -13.26 -9.67 -33.13
N GLY A 47 -13.48 -9.37 -34.41
CA GLY A 47 -14.74 -9.65 -35.10
C GLY A 47 -15.92 -8.75 -34.69
N GLN A 48 -15.74 -7.77 -33.80
CA GLN A 48 -16.81 -6.84 -33.41
C GLN A 48 -16.89 -5.65 -34.37
N PRO A 49 -18.04 -5.40 -35.01
CA PRO A 49 -18.24 -4.23 -35.85
C PRO A 49 -18.28 -2.94 -35.00
N PHE A 50 -17.73 -1.84 -35.53
CA PHE A 50 -17.69 -0.52 -34.87
C PHE A 50 -16.97 -0.50 -33.52
N ALA A 51 -16.07 -1.44 -33.26
CA ALA A 51 -15.23 -1.42 -32.08
C ALA A 51 -14.34 -0.16 -32.04
N PRO A 52 -14.02 0.38 -30.85
CA PRO A 52 -13.13 1.54 -30.72
C PRO A 52 -11.69 1.28 -31.21
N ILE A 53 -11.32 0.02 -31.35
CA ILE A 53 -10.04 -0.44 -31.89
C ILE A 53 -10.31 -1.44 -33.03
N THR A 54 -9.55 -1.32 -34.12
CA THR A 54 -9.64 -2.22 -35.27
C THR A 54 -8.64 -3.35 -35.12
N ILE A 55 -9.10 -4.60 -35.14
CA ILE A 55 -8.23 -5.78 -35.19
C ILE A 55 -8.24 -6.31 -36.63
N PRO A 56 -7.18 -6.09 -37.42
CA PRO A 56 -7.10 -6.62 -38.78
C PRO A 56 -7.21 -8.14 -38.80
N ALA A 57 -7.79 -8.69 -39.87
CA ALA A 57 -7.85 -10.14 -40.06
C ALA A 57 -6.43 -10.74 -40.07
N GLY A 58 -6.22 -11.80 -39.28
CA GLY A 58 -4.92 -12.45 -39.15
C GLY A 58 -3.95 -11.77 -38.17
N ALA A 59 -4.40 -10.73 -37.45
CA ALA A 59 -3.60 -9.97 -36.48
C ALA A 59 -4.14 -10.09 -35.03
N SER A 60 -4.90 -11.15 -34.72
CA SER A 60 -5.39 -11.40 -33.38
C SER A 60 -4.37 -12.11 -32.50
N PHE A 61 -4.61 -12.17 -31.19
CA PHE A 61 -3.82 -12.98 -30.27
C PHE A 61 -3.87 -14.48 -30.61
N ALA A 62 -5.01 -14.99 -31.09
CA ALA A 62 -5.11 -16.37 -31.57
C ALA A 62 -4.18 -16.64 -32.76
N ASP A 63 -4.05 -15.65 -33.67
CA ASP A 63 -3.09 -15.73 -34.78
C ASP A 63 -1.64 -15.71 -34.27
N MET A 64 -1.35 -14.92 -33.22
CA MET A 64 -0.03 -14.92 -32.57
C MET A 64 0.29 -16.26 -31.90
N VAL A 65 -0.67 -16.89 -31.24
CA VAL A 65 -0.55 -18.25 -30.66
C VAL A 65 -0.21 -19.29 -31.73
N ALA A 66 -0.80 -19.17 -32.93
CA ALA A 66 -0.52 -20.06 -34.05
C ALA A 66 0.93 -19.97 -34.58
N LEU A 67 1.68 -18.93 -34.23
CA LEU A 67 3.09 -18.76 -34.65
C LEU A 67 4.10 -19.49 -33.73
N LYS A 68 3.67 -19.98 -32.56
CA LYS A 68 4.54 -20.67 -31.59
C LYS A 68 5.34 -21.80 -32.26
N GLY A 69 6.64 -21.86 -31.95
CA GLY A 69 7.56 -22.87 -32.51
C GLY A 69 8.05 -22.60 -33.95
N SER A 70 7.59 -21.55 -34.62
CA SER A 70 8.09 -21.18 -35.97
C SER A 70 9.53 -20.67 -35.90
N THR A 71 10.36 -21.03 -36.88
CA THR A 71 11.78 -20.64 -36.92
C THR A 71 12.01 -19.13 -37.10
N ASP A 72 11.02 -18.43 -37.63
CA ASP A 72 10.99 -16.99 -37.91
C ASP A 72 9.88 -16.27 -37.09
N ILE A 73 9.50 -16.83 -35.94
CA ILE A 73 8.39 -16.34 -35.10
C ILE A 73 8.45 -14.83 -34.83
N GLY A 74 9.63 -14.28 -34.53
CA GLY A 74 9.79 -12.84 -34.24
C GLY A 74 9.41 -11.95 -35.42
N ASP A 75 9.91 -12.27 -36.61
CA ASP A 75 9.59 -11.57 -37.85
C ASP A 75 8.11 -11.71 -38.23
N GLN A 76 7.53 -12.92 -38.04
CA GLN A 76 6.11 -13.14 -38.28
C GLN A 76 5.22 -12.35 -37.31
N ILE A 77 5.56 -12.26 -36.02
CA ILE A 77 4.84 -11.43 -35.05
C ILE A 77 4.83 -9.97 -35.50
N ASN A 78 6.00 -9.44 -35.90
CA ASN A 78 6.12 -8.06 -36.36
C ASN A 78 5.27 -7.79 -37.61
N LYS A 79 5.38 -8.66 -38.64
CA LYS A 79 4.73 -8.43 -39.95
C LYS A 79 3.25 -8.75 -39.97
N ARG A 80 2.81 -9.78 -39.24
CA ARG A 80 1.44 -10.29 -39.30
C ARG A 80 0.56 -9.75 -38.18
N ILE A 81 1.13 -9.44 -37.01
CA ILE A 81 0.36 -9.06 -35.83
C ILE A 81 0.58 -7.57 -35.50
N VAL A 82 1.80 -7.23 -35.07
CA VAL A 82 2.11 -5.91 -34.49
C VAL A 82 2.00 -4.79 -35.53
N GLY A 83 2.61 -4.96 -36.70
CA GLY A 83 2.58 -3.96 -37.77
C GLY A 83 1.17 -3.62 -38.26
N PRO A 84 0.33 -4.61 -38.63
CA PRO A 84 -1.05 -4.37 -39.01
C PRO A 84 -1.88 -3.72 -37.90
N LEU A 85 -1.75 -4.18 -36.65
CA LEU A 85 -2.45 -3.57 -35.51
C LEU A 85 -2.02 -2.11 -35.31
N ALA A 86 -0.73 -1.83 -35.39
CA ALA A 86 -0.19 -0.48 -35.23
C ALA A 86 -0.71 0.46 -36.32
N ALA A 87 -0.68 0.02 -37.58
CA ALA A 87 -1.13 0.81 -38.72
C ALA A 87 -2.63 1.10 -38.67
N ALA A 88 -3.46 0.07 -38.43
CA ALA A 88 -4.92 0.21 -38.36
C ALA A 88 -5.37 1.15 -37.24
N ASN A 89 -4.61 1.16 -36.14
CA ASN A 89 -4.97 1.91 -34.96
C ASN A 89 -4.14 3.16 -34.75
N LYS A 90 -3.15 3.51 -35.57
CA LYS A 90 -2.21 4.65 -35.36
C LYS A 90 -1.37 4.53 -34.07
N LEU A 91 -0.97 3.32 -33.69
CA LEU A 91 -0.04 3.10 -32.58
C LEU A 91 1.39 3.29 -33.11
N ALA A 92 2.26 3.94 -32.34
CA ALA A 92 3.66 4.19 -32.69
C ALA A 92 4.59 3.43 -31.74
N ASP A 93 5.82 3.15 -32.20
CA ASP A 93 6.92 2.57 -31.43
C ASP A 93 6.59 1.29 -30.66
N MET A 94 5.90 0.37 -31.35
CA MET A 94 5.71 -0.99 -30.85
C MET A 94 7.06 -1.73 -30.79
N PRO A 95 7.28 -2.61 -29.79
CA PRO A 95 8.54 -3.31 -29.62
C PRO A 95 8.82 -4.28 -30.77
N ASP A 96 10.09 -4.43 -31.11
CA ASP A 96 10.56 -5.36 -32.15
C ASP A 96 10.71 -6.78 -31.58
N PHE A 97 9.80 -7.68 -31.96
CA PHE A 97 9.82 -9.09 -31.55
C PHE A 97 10.89 -9.93 -32.28
N ASN A 98 11.67 -9.34 -33.18
CA ASN A 98 12.78 -10.00 -33.88
C ASN A 98 14.15 -9.40 -33.49
N ASP A 99 14.23 -8.65 -32.39
CA ASP A 99 15.47 -8.05 -31.88
C ASP A 99 16.38 -9.12 -31.26
N ALA A 100 17.34 -9.59 -32.05
CA ALA A 100 18.31 -10.60 -31.64
C ALA A 100 19.17 -10.22 -30.44
N THR A 101 19.37 -8.91 -30.18
CA THR A 101 20.19 -8.44 -29.06
C THR A 101 19.46 -8.58 -27.72
N LYS A 102 18.13 -8.55 -27.75
CA LYS A 102 17.26 -8.58 -26.57
C LYS A 102 16.63 -9.94 -26.33
N LEU A 103 16.25 -10.63 -27.40
CA LEU A 103 15.44 -11.85 -27.35
C LEU A 103 16.26 -13.12 -27.64
N GLY A 104 17.55 -12.98 -27.95
CA GLY A 104 18.44 -14.10 -28.30
C GLY A 104 18.41 -14.41 -29.80
N THR A 105 19.09 -15.48 -30.21
CA THR A 105 19.16 -15.88 -31.63
C THR A 105 18.72 -17.33 -31.85
N GLY A 106 18.23 -17.62 -33.06
CA GLY A 106 17.84 -18.97 -33.46
C GLY A 106 16.85 -19.60 -32.47
N LYS A 107 17.19 -20.79 -31.96
CA LYS A 107 16.34 -21.55 -31.04
C LYS A 107 16.02 -20.79 -29.74
N GLU A 108 16.93 -19.97 -29.24
CA GLU A 108 16.69 -19.20 -28.00
C GLU A 108 15.52 -18.23 -28.17
N MET A 109 15.50 -17.46 -29.26
CA MET A 109 14.40 -16.53 -29.56
C MET A 109 13.08 -17.27 -29.73
N VAL A 110 13.11 -18.40 -30.44
CA VAL A 110 11.90 -19.23 -30.67
C VAL A 110 11.34 -19.74 -29.36
N ASP A 111 12.17 -20.32 -28.50
CA ASP A 111 11.74 -20.87 -27.22
C ASP A 111 11.25 -19.74 -26.28
N ARG A 112 11.97 -18.61 -26.21
CA ARG A 112 11.61 -17.45 -25.37
C ARG A 112 10.27 -16.84 -25.77
N LEU A 113 10.04 -16.58 -27.05
CA LEU A 113 8.76 -16.02 -27.53
C LEU A 113 7.62 -17.03 -27.41
N THR A 114 7.89 -18.32 -27.63
CA THR A 114 6.91 -19.39 -27.45
C THR A 114 6.45 -19.48 -25.99
N ASN A 115 7.37 -19.45 -25.04
CA ASN A 115 7.07 -19.45 -23.61
C ASN A 115 6.30 -18.19 -23.19
N LEU A 116 6.72 -17.02 -23.69
CA LEU A 116 6.05 -15.76 -23.40
C LEU A 116 4.59 -15.80 -23.87
N ILE A 117 4.34 -16.20 -25.12
CA ILE A 117 2.96 -16.31 -25.65
C ILE A 117 2.15 -17.34 -24.86
N ALA A 118 2.73 -18.51 -24.57
CA ALA A 118 2.06 -19.56 -23.79
C ALA A 118 1.64 -19.10 -22.39
N THR A 119 2.39 -18.15 -21.81
CA THR A 119 2.05 -17.59 -20.51
C THR A 119 0.78 -16.72 -20.57
N PHE A 120 0.60 -15.97 -21.66
CA PHE A 120 -0.61 -15.15 -21.90
C PHE A 120 -1.78 -15.96 -22.49
N GLU A 121 -1.55 -17.20 -22.92
CA GLU A 121 -2.57 -18.16 -23.37
C GLU A 121 -3.27 -18.88 -22.22
N ASN A 122 -2.81 -18.69 -20.98
CA ASN A 122 -3.44 -19.29 -19.80
C ASN A 122 -4.95 -18.97 -19.78
N PRO A 123 -5.86 -19.97 -19.64
CA PRO A 123 -7.31 -19.74 -19.52
C PRO A 123 -7.69 -18.77 -18.40
N ALA A 124 -6.81 -18.62 -17.41
CA ALA A 124 -6.89 -17.60 -16.37
C ALA A 124 -6.93 -16.15 -16.90
N LEU A 125 -6.41 -15.94 -18.11
CA LEU A 125 -6.27 -14.67 -18.82
C LEU A 125 -7.25 -14.61 -20.01
N ASP A 126 -8.35 -15.36 -19.98
CA ASP A 126 -9.45 -15.23 -20.94
C ASP A 126 -10.34 -14.05 -20.55
N PHE A 127 -10.31 -13.00 -21.37
CA PHE A 127 -11.02 -11.75 -21.12
C PHE A 127 -12.32 -11.62 -21.92
N SER A 128 -12.74 -12.66 -22.64
CA SER A 128 -13.95 -12.64 -23.48
C SER A 128 -15.26 -12.45 -22.70
N LYS A 129 -15.26 -12.78 -21.41
CA LYS A 129 -16.45 -12.72 -20.52
C LYS A 129 -16.47 -11.53 -19.56
N ASN A 130 -15.43 -10.69 -19.56
CA ASN A 130 -15.38 -9.52 -18.68
C ASN A 130 -16.37 -8.45 -19.18
N ARG A 131 -17.33 -8.07 -18.34
CA ARG A 131 -18.40 -7.13 -18.73
C ARG A 131 -17.87 -5.70 -18.75
N ALA A 132 -18.43 -4.90 -19.65
CA ALA A 132 -18.04 -3.51 -19.89
C ALA A 132 -18.45 -2.52 -18.78
N ASP A 133 -19.29 -2.92 -17.83
CA ASP A 133 -19.79 -2.03 -16.78
C ASP A 133 -18.91 -2.08 -15.52
N GLY A 134 -17.83 -1.30 -15.54
CA GLY A 134 -17.09 -0.90 -14.33
C GLY A 134 -16.15 -1.95 -13.73
N ASP A 135 -15.89 -3.05 -14.44
CA ASP A 135 -14.95 -4.08 -14.00
C ASP A 135 -13.60 -3.95 -14.74
N ASP A 136 -12.87 -2.89 -14.40
CA ASP A 136 -11.54 -2.54 -14.95
C ASP A 136 -10.42 -3.51 -14.52
N ILE A 137 -10.71 -4.80 -14.32
CA ILE A 137 -9.75 -5.79 -13.80
C ILE A 137 -8.43 -5.74 -14.60
N LEU A 138 -8.54 -5.59 -15.91
CA LEU A 138 -7.38 -5.51 -16.78
C LEU A 138 -6.71 -4.13 -16.76
N GLY A 139 -7.48 -3.04 -16.76
CA GLY A 139 -6.91 -1.71 -16.58
C GLY A 139 -6.09 -1.64 -15.30
N ASP A 140 -6.68 -2.14 -14.20
CA ASP A 140 -6.02 -2.29 -12.91
C ASP A 140 -4.77 -3.21 -13.01
N ALA A 141 -4.82 -4.31 -13.76
CA ALA A 141 -3.66 -5.20 -13.97
C ALA A 141 -2.54 -4.51 -14.78
N TYR A 142 -2.92 -3.72 -15.78
CA TYR A 142 -1.99 -2.95 -16.60
C TYR A 142 -1.30 -1.88 -15.73
N GLU A 143 -2.06 -1.11 -14.96
CA GLU A 143 -1.55 -0.14 -13.99
C GLU A 143 -0.67 -0.79 -12.93
N TYR A 144 -1.03 -1.99 -12.46
CA TYR A 144 -0.22 -2.77 -11.54
C TYR A 144 1.16 -3.09 -12.14
N LEU A 145 1.19 -3.62 -13.37
CA LEU A 145 2.43 -3.93 -14.07
C LEU A 145 3.26 -2.65 -14.31
N MET A 146 2.62 -1.57 -14.75
CA MET A 146 3.27 -0.27 -14.96
C MET A 146 3.95 0.25 -13.67
N ARG A 147 3.28 0.16 -12.53
CA ARG A 147 3.83 0.50 -11.22
C ARG A 147 5.05 -0.35 -10.88
N HIS A 148 4.99 -1.67 -11.12
CA HIS A 148 6.10 -2.58 -10.84
C HIS A 148 7.32 -2.26 -11.72
N PHE A 149 7.11 -2.02 -13.02
CA PHE A 149 8.20 -1.59 -13.92
C PHE A 149 8.79 -0.23 -13.52
N ALA A 150 7.97 0.72 -13.05
CA ALA A 150 8.46 2.00 -12.53
C ALA A 150 9.33 1.81 -11.27
N THR A 151 8.95 0.86 -10.42
CA THR A 151 9.68 0.52 -9.19
C THR A 151 11.03 -0.15 -9.50
N GLU A 152 11.04 -1.17 -10.38
CA GLU A 152 12.26 -1.91 -10.73
C GLU A 152 13.24 -1.10 -11.58
N SER A 153 12.74 -0.30 -12.53
CA SER A 153 13.61 0.41 -13.46
C SER A 153 14.50 1.44 -12.79
N GLY A 154 14.09 2.02 -11.65
CA GLY A 154 14.84 3.00 -10.85
C GLY A 154 15.22 4.31 -11.58
N LYS A 155 15.03 4.38 -12.90
CA LYS A 155 15.53 5.40 -13.85
C LYS A 155 14.44 6.40 -14.28
N SER A 156 13.22 6.30 -13.75
CA SER A 156 12.13 7.22 -14.09
C SER A 156 12.45 8.64 -13.60
N LYS A 157 12.70 9.59 -14.51
CA LYS A 157 12.81 11.02 -14.19
C LYS A 157 11.45 11.66 -13.85
N GLY A 158 10.65 11.03 -13.00
CA GLY A 158 9.31 11.49 -12.57
C GLY A 158 8.22 11.42 -13.64
N GLN A 159 8.55 11.67 -14.90
CA GLN A 159 7.63 11.81 -16.04
C GLN A 159 7.00 10.49 -16.54
N PHE A 160 7.55 9.31 -16.21
CA PHE A 160 7.03 8.05 -16.76
C PHE A 160 5.74 7.59 -16.05
N TYR A 161 5.72 7.65 -14.72
CA TYR A 161 4.61 7.15 -13.90
C TYR A 161 4.48 7.95 -12.61
N THR A 162 3.30 8.51 -12.38
CA THR A 162 2.95 9.19 -11.13
C THR A 162 2.37 8.16 -10.14
N PRO A 163 2.89 8.06 -8.90
CA PRO A 163 2.32 7.15 -7.91
C PRO A 163 0.80 7.30 -7.79
N ALA A 164 0.08 6.18 -7.86
CA ALA A 164 -1.38 6.16 -7.96
C ALA A 164 -2.05 6.90 -6.79
N GLU A 165 -1.46 6.82 -5.60
CA GLU A 165 -1.91 7.52 -4.39
C GLU A 165 -1.90 9.04 -4.58
N VAL A 166 -0.84 9.59 -5.18
CA VAL A 166 -0.73 11.03 -5.45
C VAL A 166 -1.70 11.44 -6.56
N SER A 167 -1.85 10.61 -7.59
CA SER A 167 -2.83 10.85 -8.67
C SER A 167 -4.26 10.92 -8.13
N ARG A 168 -4.63 10.06 -7.15
CA ARG A 168 -5.93 10.12 -6.48
C ARG A 168 -6.13 11.43 -5.71
N ILE A 169 -5.10 11.89 -4.99
CA ILE A 169 -5.15 13.19 -4.31
C ILE A 169 -5.41 14.31 -5.32
N MET A 170 -4.63 14.37 -6.41
CA MET A 170 -4.77 15.40 -7.45
C MET A 170 -6.15 15.41 -8.09
N ALA A 171 -6.68 14.24 -8.45
CA ALA A 171 -8.01 14.11 -9.05
C ALA A 171 -9.11 14.65 -8.12
N LYS A 172 -9.00 14.44 -6.81
CA LYS A 172 -9.97 14.93 -5.83
C LYS A 172 -9.83 16.43 -5.58
N ILE A 173 -8.62 16.91 -5.27
CA ILE A 173 -8.40 18.31 -4.87
C ILE A 173 -8.56 19.32 -6.00
N ILE A 174 -8.44 18.90 -7.27
CA ILE A 174 -8.72 19.78 -8.42
C ILE A 174 -10.22 20.10 -8.53
N GLY A 175 -11.07 19.36 -7.82
CA GLY A 175 -12.50 19.65 -7.65
C GLY A 175 -13.42 19.09 -8.73
N ILE A 176 -12.92 18.23 -9.63
CA ILE A 176 -13.72 17.72 -10.76
C ILE A 176 -14.90 16.84 -10.32
N GLY A 177 -14.75 16.04 -9.26
CA GLY A 177 -15.82 15.18 -8.74
C GLY A 177 -16.99 15.95 -8.13
N GLY A 178 -16.74 17.20 -7.69
CA GLY A 178 -17.78 18.12 -7.21
C GLY A 178 -18.49 18.88 -8.35
N ALA A 179 -17.89 18.94 -9.54
CA ALA A 179 -18.37 19.74 -10.65
C ALA A 179 -19.44 19.05 -11.48
N HIS A 180 -20.20 19.84 -12.24
CA HIS A 180 -21.08 19.32 -13.29
C HIS A 180 -20.25 19.01 -14.55
N THR A 181 -19.89 17.73 -14.71
CA THR A 181 -19.06 17.26 -15.84
C THR A 181 -19.91 16.73 -16.99
N THR A 182 -19.46 16.96 -18.22
CA THR A 182 -20.05 16.42 -19.46
C THR A 182 -18.94 16.04 -20.44
N SER A 183 -19.29 15.48 -21.60
CA SER A 183 -18.31 15.24 -22.68
C SER A 183 -17.65 16.53 -23.20
N ALA A 184 -18.26 17.69 -22.99
CA ALA A 184 -17.67 18.99 -23.31
C ALA A 184 -16.66 19.48 -22.25
N THR A 185 -16.64 18.87 -21.06
CA THR A 185 -15.63 19.15 -20.04
C THR A 185 -14.30 18.57 -20.50
N THR A 186 -13.27 19.41 -20.48
CA THR A 186 -11.95 19.08 -21.05
C THR A 186 -10.88 18.99 -19.96
N VAL A 187 -10.12 17.90 -19.97
CA VAL A 187 -9.00 17.66 -19.05
C VAL A 187 -7.72 17.50 -19.87
N TYR A 188 -6.66 18.20 -19.49
CA TYR A 188 -5.37 18.16 -20.18
C TYR A 188 -4.21 17.81 -19.26
N ASP A 189 -3.28 16.98 -19.75
CA ASP A 189 -1.97 16.79 -19.15
C ASP A 189 -0.86 17.06 -20.18
N PRO A 190 -0.06 18.14 -20.02
CA PRO A 190 1.01 18.51 -20.95
C PRO A 190 2.25 17.60 -20.89
N THR A 191 2.33 16.72 -19.90
CA THR A 191 3.46 15.82 -19.64
C THR A 191 2.91 14.48 -19.14
N CYS A 192 2.03 13.87 -19.93
CA CYS A 192 1.11 12.85 -19.44
C CYS A 192 1.77 11.52 -19.07
N GLY A 193 3.03 11.29 -19.46
CA GLY A 193 3.70 10.03 -19.19
C GLY A 193 2.87 8.86 -19.72
N SER A 194 2.64 7.87 -18.86
CA SER A 194 1.75 6.73 -19.09
C SER A 194 0.25 7.02 -19.21
N GLY A 195 -0.17 8.27 -19.01
CA GLY A 195 -1.58 8.66 -18.96
C GLY A 195 -2.29 8.29 -17.65
N SER A 196 -1.62 7.63 -16.69
CA SER A 196 -2.23 7.13 -15.45
C SER A 196 -2.83 8.26 -14.59
N LEU A 197 -2.16 9.42 -14.51
CA LEU A 197 -2.71 10.59 -13.80
C LEU A 197 -3.98 11.10 -14.48
N LEU A 198 -3.96 11.22 -15.81
CA LEU A 198 -5.10 11.69 -16.59
C LEU A 198 -6.31 10.75 -16.48
N LEU A 199 -6.08 9.43 -16.46
CA LEU A 199 -7.12 8.43 -16.18
C LEU A 199 -7.75 8.62 -14.81
N LYS A 200 -6.96 8.86 -13.76
CA LYS A 200 -7.52 9.08 -12.41
C LYS A 200 -8.40 10.32 -12.31
N VAL A 201 -8.12 11.37 -13.09
CA VAL A 201 -9.00 12.54 -13.19
C VAL A 201 -10.28 12.20 -13.96
N GLY A 202 -10.16 11.40 -15.02
CA GLY A 202 -11.32 10.87 -15.75
C GLY A 202 -12.24 10.02 -14.86
N ASP A 203 -11.67 9.12 -14.06
CA ASP A 203 -12.38 8.24 -13.12
C ASP A 203 -13.12 9.01 -12.03
N GLU A 204 -12.57 10.16 -11.59
CA GLU A 204 -13.17 11.01 -10.54
C GLU A 204 -14.34 11.86 -11.08
N ALA A 205 -14.44 12.06 -12.40
CA ALA A 205 -15.53 12.81 -13.00
C ALA A 205 -16.86 12.02 -12.95
N LYS A 206 -17.98 12.72 -12.73
CA LYS A 206 -19.32 12.11 -12.65
C LYS A 206 -19.88 11.65 -14.00
N ALA A 207 -19.29 12.11 -15.10
CA ALA A 207 -19.65 11.73 -16.46
C ALA A 207 -18.39 11.69 -17.33
N LYS A 208 -18.42 10.95 -18.44
CA LYS A 208 -17.30 10.88 -19.38
C LYS A 208 -16.88 12.29 -19.84
N VAL A 209 -15.61 12.61 -19.66
CA VAL A 209 -14.97 13.87 -20.06
C VAL A 209 -14.06 13.65 -21.27
N THR A 210 -13.66 14.73 -21.94
CA THR A 210 -12.67 14.63 -23.03
C THR A 210 -11.26 14.82 -22.50
N LEU A 211 -10.44 13.77 -22.65
CA LEU A 211 -9.06 13.70 -22.16
C LEU A 211 -8.06 14.08 -23.27
N TYR A 212 -7.11 14.95 -22.93
CA TYR A 212 -6.02 15.39 -23.80
C TYR A 212 -4.68 15.16 -23.10
N GLY A 213 -3.74 14.51 -23.78
CA GLY A 213 -2.40 14.24 -23.24
C GLY A 213 -1.31 14.59 -24.24
N GLN A 214 -0.21 15.16 -23.76
CA GLN A 214 1.01 15.33 -24.55
C GLN A 214 2.19 14.66 -23.84
N GLU A 215 2.95 13.87 -24.59
CA GLU A 215 4.15 13.19 -24.09
C GLU A 215 5.31 13.33 -25.08
N LYS A 216 6.51 13.60 -24.58
CA LYS A 216 7.70 13.80 -25.40
C LYS A 216 8.25 12.47 -25.93
N ASP A 217 8.35 11.48 -25.06
CA ASP A 217 8.88 10.15 -25.40
C ASP A 217 7.85 9.35 -26.20
N SER A 218 8.27 8.85 -27.34
CA SER A 218 7.33 8.26 -28.30
C SER A 218 6.83 6.87 -27.86
N ALA A 219 7.70 6.04 -27.28
CA ALA A 219 7.31 4.77 -26.67
C ALA A 219 6.31 4.99 -25.50
N THR A 220 6.59 5.94 -24.62
CA THR A 220 5.71 6.29 -23.49
C THR A 220 4.37 6.86 -23.97
N SER A 221 4.36 7.68 -25.03
CA SER A 221 3.13 8.16 -25.66
C SER A 221 2.29 7.01 -26.25
N GLY A 222 2.94 5.98 -26.81
CA GLY A 222 2.28 4.75 -27.27
C GLY A 222 1.63 3.98 -26.13
N LEU A 223 2.35 3.80 -25.01
CA LEU A 223 1.82 3.18 -23.78
C LEU A 223 0.63 3.95 -23.23
N ALA A 224 0.69 5.28 -23.16
CA ALA A 224 -0.43 6.09 -22.69
C ALA A 224 -1.69 5.89 -23.54
N ARG A 225 -1.53 5.81 -24.86
CA ARG A 225 -2.65 5.57 -25.75
C ARG A 225 -3.26 4.18 -25.59
N MET A 226 -2.43 3.15 -25.41
CA MET A 226 -2.90 1.80 -25.07
C MET A 226 -3.64 1.82 -23.73
N ASN A 227 -3.08 2.50 -22.73
CA ASN A 227 -3.65 2.59 -21.39
C ASN A 227 -5.06 3.24 -21.38
N MET A 228 -5.25 4.29 -22.18
CA MET A 228 -6.56 4.92 -22.38
C MET A 228 -7.61 3.95 -22.95
N ILE A 229 -7.22 3.11 -23.91
CA ILE A 229 -8.12 2.11 -24.51
C ILE A 229 -8.48 1.01 -23.49
N LEU A 230 -7.51 0.58 -22.68
CA LEU A 230 -7.71 -0.44 -21.65
C LEU A 230 -8.70 0.00 -20.57
N HIS A 231 -8.74 1.30 -20.27
CA HIS A 231 -9.63 1.91 -19.27
C HIS A 231 -10.85 2.60 -19.90
N ASP A 232 -11.37 2.09 -21.02
CA ASP A 232 -12.62 2.57 -21.66
C ASP A 232 -12.65 4.08 -22.02
N ASN A 233 -11.48 4.65 -22.31
CA ASN A 233 -11.30 6.03 -22.78
C ASN A 233 -10.69 6.08 -24.22
N PRO A 234 -11.23 5.35 -25.21
CA PRO A 234 -10.63 5.26 -26.55
C PRO A 234 -10.64 6.57 -27.35
N THR A 235 -11.47 7.55 -26.94
CA THR A 235 -11.55 8.89 -27.55
C THR A 235 -10.51 9.87 -27.00
N ALA A 236 -9.72 9.47 -25.99
CA ALA A 236 -8.65 10.30 -25.46
C ALA A 236 -7.64 10.65 -26.55
N GLU A 237 -7.24 11.91 -26.62
CA GLU A 237 -6.30 12.41 -27.61
C GLU A 237 -4.91 12.54 -27.01
N ILE A 238 -4.05 11.55 -27.29
CA ILE A 238 -2.63 11.56 -26.88
C ILE A 238 -1.78 11.96 -28.08
N ARG A 239 -0.98 13.01 -27.95
CA ARG A 239 -0.07 13.50 -28.99
C ARG A 239 1.39 13.42 -28.55
N GLN A 240 2.23 12.86 -29.41
CA GLN A 240 3.67 12.81 -29.19
C GLN A 240 4.33 14.15 -29.57
N GLY A 241 5.18 14.70 -28.69
CA GLY A 241 5.96 15.91 -28.94
C GLY A 241 6.38 16.66 -27.68
N ASN A 242 7.40 17.53 -27.78
CA ASN A 242 7.86 18.35 -26.66
C ASN A 242 6.84 19.46 -26.33
N THR A 243 6.26 19.44 -25.13
CA THR A 243 5.22 20.42 -24.71
C THR A 243 5.67 21.88 -24.80
N LEU A 244 6.95 22.16 -24.52
CA LEU A 244 7.45 23.53 -24.50
C LEU A 244 7.82 24.02 -25.90
N ALA A 245 8.56 23.21 -26.66
CA ALA A 245 9.06 23.57 -28.00
C ALA A 245 8.07 23.37 -29.13
N ASP A 246 7.15 22.42 -28.99
CA ASP A 246 6.19 22.02 -30.02
C ASP A 246 4.87 21.63 -29.34
N PRO A 247 4.15 22.62 -28.74
CA PRO A 247 2.88 22.37 -28.10
C PRO A 247 1.87 21.86 -29.13
N LYS A 248 1.30 20.68 -28.88
CA LYS A 248 0.47 20.00 -29.87
C LYS A 248 -0.99 20.42 -29.84
N PHE A 249 -1.46 20.99 -28.75
CA PHE A 249 -2.85 21.43 -28.60
C PHE A 249 -2.95 22.95 -28.75
N LYS A 250 -3.28 23.37 -29.97
CA LYS A 250 -3.40 24.77 -30.37
C LYS A 250 -4.82 25.06 -30.85
N ALA A 251 -5.19 26.33 -30.84
CA ALA A 251 -6.37 26.88 -31.49
C ALA A 251 -5.95 28.01 -32.42
N ASP A 252 -6.69 28.20 -33.51
CA ASP A 252 -6.52 29.38 -34.36
C ASP A 252 -7.32 30.53 -33.75
N LEU A 253 -6.64 31.64 -33.48
CA LEU A 253 -7.28 32.90 -33.12
C LEU A 253 -6.82 33.99 -34.09
N ASN A 254 -7.69 34.38 -35.00
CA ASN A 254 -7.44 35.41 -36.02
C ASN A 254 -6.21 35.12 -36.91
N GLY A 255 -6.00 33.86 -37.29
CA GLY A 255 -4.87 33.44 -38.11
C GLY A 255 -3.55 33.31 -37.35
N GLN A 256 -3.59 33.34 -36.01
CA GLN A 256 -2.45 33.06 -35.14
C GLN A 256 -2.69 31.80 -34.31
N ASP A 257 -1.69 30.93 -34.26
CA ASP A 257 -1.65 29.77 -33.37
C ASP A 257 -1.56 30.24 -31.91
N VAL A 258 -2.63 30.02 -31.14
CA VAL A 258 -2.63 30.17 -29.67
C VAL A 258 -2.74 28.82 -28.98
N LEU A 259 -2.37 28.71 -27.71
CA LEU A 259 -2.58 27.47 -26.96
C LEU A 259 -4.08 27.21 -26.78
N LYS A 260 -4.49 25.96 -26.99
CA LYS A 260 -5.84 25.52 -26.62
C LYS A 260 -5.99 25.60 -25.11
N THR A 261 -7.16 26.06 -24.66
CA THR A 261 -7.48 26.19 -23.23
C THR A 261 -8.44 25.10 -22.74
N PHE A 262 -8.23 24.63 -21.51
CA PHE A 262 -8.94 23.51 -20.90
C PHE A 262 -9.63 23.91 -19.58
N ASP A 263 -10.62 23.12 -19.16
CA ASP A 263 -11.32 23.31 -17.88
C ASP A 263 -10.44 22.86 -16.71
N TYR A 264 -9.79 21.71 -16.88
CA TYR A 264 -8.90 21.12 -15.88
C TYR A 264 -7.55 20.80 -16.50
N VAL A 265 -6.47 21.09 -15.77
CA VAL A 265 -5.11 20.67 -16.17
C VAL A 265 -4.44 19.97 -15.00
N VAL A 266 -3.93 18.77 -15.22
CA VAL A 266 -3.09 18.05 -14.24
C VAL A 266 -1.72 17.80 -14.85
N ALA A 267 -0.67 17.80 -14.04
CA ALA A 267 0.66 17.50 -14.55
C ALA A 267 1.63 17.01 -13.48
N ASN A 268 2.49 16.09 -13.89
CA ASN A 268 3.73 15.72 -13.20
C ASN A 268 4.92 15.94 -14.15
N PRO A 269 5.33 17.20 -14.37
CA PRO A 269 6.42 17.51 -15.29
C PRO A 269 7.78 16.96 -14.80
N PRO A 270 8.77 16.80 -15.70
CA PRO A 270 10.11 16.42 -15.29
C PRO A 270 10.73 17.45 -14.34
N PHE A 271 11.15 16.99 -13.16
CA PHE A 271 11.69 17.87 -12.12
C PHE A 271 13.01 18.50 -12.56
N SER A 272 13.07 19.83 -12.45
CA SER A 272 14.24 20.64 -12.71
C SER A 272 14.89 20.32 -14.07
N ASP A 273 14.09 20.25 -15.14
CA ASP A 273 14.60 20.05 -16.49
C ASP A 273 15.63 21.14 -16.83
N LYS A 274 16.89 20.71 -16.97
CA LYS A 274 18.04 21.59 -17.21
C LYS A 274 18.14 22.07 -18.66
N ARG A 275 17.31 21.55 -19.55
CA ARG A 275 17.34 21.82 -21.00
C ARG A 275 15.96 22.22 -21.55
N TRP A 276 15.06 22.66 -20.68
CA TRP A 276 13.68 23.01 -21.04
C TRP A 276 13.57 24.06 -22.15
N SER A 277 14.56 24.96 -22.25
CA SER A 277 14.60 26.02 -23.27
C SER A 277 15.10 25.56 -24.65
N THR A 278 15.41 24.27 -24.81
CA THR A 278 15.88 23.73 -26.10
C THR A 278 14.74 23.75 -27.12
N GLY A 279 14.91 24.51 -28.20
CA GLY A 279 13.89 24.64 -29.26
C GLY A 279 12.87 25.76 -29.01
N ILE A 280 13.10 26.62 -28.02
CA ILE A 280 12.30 27.84 -27.79
C ILE A 280 13.20 29.06 -27.56
N ASP A 281 12.70 30.24 -27.91
CA ASP A 281 13.23 31.51 -27.43
C ASP A 281 12.30 32.03 -26.31
N PRO A 282 12.68 31.91 -25.03
CA PRO A 282 11.82 32.33 -23.92
C PRO A 282 11.54 33.84 -23.87
N LEU A 283 12.38 34.68 -24.48
CA LEU A 283 12.16 36.13 -24.51
C LEU A 283 11.13 36.53 -25.58
N HIS A 284 10.96 35.71 -26.61
CA HIS A 284 10.02 35.93 -27.71
C HIS A 284 9.10 34.71 -27.88
N ASP A 285 8.54 34.23 -26.77
CA ASP A 285 7.65 33.08 -26.78
C ASP A 285 6.35 33.38 -27.54
N PRO A 286 6.06 32.72 -28.67
CA PRO A 286 4.90 33.05 -29.52
C PRO A 286 3.55 32.79 -28.82
N TYR A 287 3.56 32.06 -27.71
CA TYR A 287 2.37 31.71 -26.94
C TYR A 287 2.12 32.63 -25.74
N GLY A 288 3.03 33.58 -25.47
CA GLY A 288 2.92 34.53 -24.37
C GLY A 288 2.95 33.87 -22.98
N ARG A 289 3.60 32.71 -22.83
CA ARG A 289 3.64 31.96 -21.55
C ARG A 289 4.41 32.71 -20.46
N PHE A 290 5.41 33.49 -20.84
CA PHE A 290 6.35 34.13 -19.90
C PHE A 290 6.15 35.65 -19.76
N GLU A 291 5.33 36.27 -20.62
CA GLU A 291 5.17 37.74 -20.69
C GLU A 291 4.68 38.35 -19.36
N THR A 292 3.71 37.70 -18.71
CA THR A 292 3.07 38.23 -17.50
C THR A 292 3.87 37.96 -16.23
N PHE A 293 4.58 36.83 -16.17
CA PHE A 293 5.14 36.32 -14.90
C PHE A 293 6.66 36.41 -14.84
N GLY A 294 7.35 36.42 -15.99
CA GLY A 294 8.80 36.37 -16.09
C GLY A 294 9.31 35.05 -16.66
N VAL A 295 10.56 35.07 -17.14
CA VAL A 295 11.22 33.94 -17.78
C VAL A 295 11.93 33.07 -16.73
N PRO A 296 11.67 31.75 -16.67
CA PRO A 296 12.36 30.84 -15.76
C PRO A 296 13.88 30.77 -16.02
N PRO A 297 14.70 30.39 -15.03
CA PRO A 297 16.13 30.17 -15.26
C PRO A 297 16.40 29.03 -16.25
N ALA A 298 17.40 29.16 -17.12
CA ALA A 298 17.72 28.19 -18.18
C ALA A 298 17.94 26.73 -17.68
N LYS A 299 18.37 26.56 -16.43
CA LYS A 299 18.63 25.24 -15.82
C LYS A 299 17.50 24.75 -14.90
N GLN A 300 16.40 25.49 -14.78
CA GLN A 300 15.25 25.17 -13.94
C GLN A 300 13.95 25.32 -14.72
N GLY A 301 13.51 24.23 -15.36
CA GLY A 301 12.29 24.22 -16.17
C GLY A 301 10.97 24.15 -15.40
N ASP A 302 11.01 24.03 -14.07
CA ASP A 302 9.81 23.81 -13.24
C ASP A 302 8.71 24.86 -13.49
N PHE A 303 9.06 26.14 -13.44
CA PHE A 303 8.12 27.22 -13.76
C PHE A 303 7.75 27.30 -15.25
N ALA A 304 8.57 26.79 -16.17
CA ALA A 304 8.22 26.80 -17.59
C ALA A 304 6.99 25.93 -17.86
N TYR A 305 6.93 24.76 -17.23
CA TYR A 305 5.77 23.87 -17.28
C TYR A 305 4.57 24.45 -16.53
N LEU A 306 4.77 25.02 -15.32
CA LEU A 306 3.67 25.64 -14.57
C LEU A 306 3.03 26.82 -15.34
N LEU A 307 3.84 27.65 -15.98
CA LEU A 307 3.36 28.79 -16.77
C LEU A 307 2.68 28.33 -18.07
N HIS A 308 3.15 27.24 -18.69
CA HIS A 308 2.43 26.58 -19.80
C HIS A 308 1.04 26.10 -19.35
N ILE A 309 0.95 25.41 -18.20
CA ILE A 309 -0.32 24.96 -17.61
C ILE A 309 -1.25 26.15 -17.40
N ILE A 310 -0.77 27.22 -16.75
CA ILE A 310 -1.57 28.43 -16.50
C ILE A 310 -2.04 29.05 -17.82
N ARG A 311 -1.20 29.10 -18.85
CA ARG A 311 -1.60 29.64 -20.16
C ARG A 311 -2.63 28.76 -20.87
N SER A 312 -2.58 27.45 -20.67
CA SER A 312 -3.54 26.46 -21.17
C SER A 312 -4.83 26.33 -20.34
N LEU A 313 -5.05 27.13 -19.30
CA LEU A 313 -6.30 27.13 -18.55
C LEU A 313 -7.29 28.19 -19.08
N LYS A 314 -8.57 27.81 -19.19
CA LYS A 314 -9.69 28.76 -19.34
C LYS A 314 -9.70 29.75 -18.17
N SER A 315 -10.43 30.87 -18.31
CA SER A 315 -10.55 31.87 -17.23
C SER A 315 -11.18 31.32 -15.94
N THR A 316 -11.99 30.27 -16.02
CA THR A 316 -12.57 29.54 -14.89
C THR A 316 -11.87 28.21 -14.60
N GLY A 317 -10.74 27.95 -15.27
CA GLY A 317 -10.04 26.67 -15.19
C GLY A 317 -9.29 26.47 -13.89
N LYS A 318 -9.12 25.20 -13.51
CA LYS A 318 -8.40 24.76 -12.31
C LYS A 318 -7.27 23.81 -12.71
N ALA A 319 -6.17 23.82 -11.97
CA ALA A 319 -5.07 22.89 -12.18
C ALA A 319 -4.47 22.35 -10.90
N ALA A 320 -3.86 21.17 -10.99
CA ALA A 320 -2.99 20.63 -9.95
C ALA A 320 -1.67 20.21 -10.60
N CYS A 321 -0.54 20.68 -10.09
CA CYS A 321 0.78 20.37 -10.66
C CYS A 321 1.74 19.92 -9.57
N ILE A 322 2.40 18.78 -9.78
CA ILE A 322 3.45 18.28 -8.89
C ILE A 322 4.77 18.95 -9.27
N LEU A 323 5.43 19.57 -8.29
CA LEU A 323 6.71 20.24 -8.47
C LEU A 323 7.65 19.94 -7.29
N PRO A 324 8.98 20.01 -7.47
CA PRO A 324 9.91 19.91 -6.34
C PRO A 324 9.79 21.13 -5.43
N HIS A 325 10.03 20.97 -4.12
CA HIS A 325 9.92 22.07 -3.14
C HIS A 325 10.73 23.33 -3.49
N GLY A 326 11.77 23.22 -4.31
CA GLY A 326 12.58 24.38 -4.71
C GLY A 326 11.77 25.52 -5.32
N VAL A 327 10.66 25.25 -6.04
CA VAL A 327 9.80 26.31 -6.59
C VAL A 327 9.20 27.22 -5.52
N LEU A 328 9.07 26.71 -4.29
CA LEU A 328 8.49 27.42 -3.16
C LEU A 328 9.43 28.49 -2.59
N PHE A 329 10.75 28.34 -2.72
CA PHE A 329 11.70 29.18 -1.99
C PHE A 329 12.94 29.63 -2.75
N ARG A 330 13.23 29.08 -3.94
CA ARG A 330 14.38 29.55 -4.75
C ARG A 330 14.24 31.04 -5.10
N GLY A 331 15.38 31.72 -5.12
CA GLY A 331 15.50 33.17 -5.33
C GLY A 331 15.55 33.59 -6.81
N ASN A 332 16.01 34.83 -7.05
CA ASN A 332 16.19 35.42 -8.38
C ASN A 332 14.89 35.39 -9.22
N ALA A 333 14.97 35.08 -10.52
CA ALA A 333 13.83 35.05 -11.43
C ALA A 333 12.66 34.18 -10.93
N GLU A 334 12.93 33.08 -10.22
CA GLU A 334 11.87 32.25 -9.65
C GLU A 334 11.12 32.94 -8.50
N ALA A 335 11.78 33.82 -7.74
CA ALA A 335 11.12 34.64 -6.73
C ALA A 335 10.19 35.67 -7.36
N ASP A 336 10.60 36.29 -8.48
CA ASP A 336 9.76 37.25 -9.21
C ASP A 336 8.54 36.56 -9.82
N ILE A 337 8.73 35.41 -10.48
CA ILE A 337 7.62 34.60 -11.02
C ILE A 337 6.64 34.22 -9.91
N ARG A 338 7.15 33.71 -8.78
CA ARG A 338 6.32 33.32 -7.64
C ARG A 338 5.54 34.50 -7.07
N LYS A 339 6.21 35.65 -6.88
CA LYS A 339 5.57 36.90 -6.44
C LYS A 339 4.45 37.33 -7.39
N ASN A 340 4.67 37.26 -8.69
CA ASN A 340 3.67 37.61 -9.70
C ASN A 340 2.47 36.63 -9.65
N LEU A 341 2.71 35.33 -9.55
CA LEU A 341 1.64 34.32 -9.42
C LEU A 341 0.77 34.53 -8.17
N ILE A 342 1.41 34.84 -7.04
CA ILE A 342 0.73 35.14 -5.77
C ILE A 342 -0.14 36.40 -5.91
N ARG A 343 0.39 37.46 -6.53
CA ARG A 343 -0.33 38.74 -6.72
C ARG A 343 -1.52 38.63 -7.67
N HIS A 344 -1.44 37.75 -8.66
CA HIS A 344 -2.59 37.42 -9.51
C HIS A 344 -3.63 36.56 -8.78
N GLY A 345 -3.30 36.07 -7.57
CA GLY A 345 -4.16 35.22 -6.78
C GLY A 345 -4.39 33.87 -7.43
N TYR A 346 -3.48 33.36 -8.28
CA TYR A 346 -3.71 32.11 -9.03
C TYR A 346 -3.49 30.84 -8.20
N ILE A 347 -2.59 30.88 -7.23
CA ILE A 347 -2.33 29.75 -6.33
C ILE A 347 -3.46 29.68 -5.30
N LEU A 348 -4.25 28.59 -5.34
CA LEU A 348 -5.30 28.32 -4.36
C LEU A 348 -4.72 27.71 -3.09
N GLY A 349 -3.78 26.77 -3.25
CA GLY A 349 -3.20 26.06 -2.14
C GLY A 349 -1.95 25.25 -2.51
N ILE A 350 -1.23 24.82 -1.48
CA ILE A 350 0.01 24.06 -1.58
C ILE A 350 -0.07 22.87 -0.64
N ILE A 351 0.22 21.67 -1.15
CA ILE A 351 0.27 20.44 -0.35
C ILE A 351 1.69 19.89 -0.43
N GLY A 352 2.43 19.93 0.68
CA GLY A 352 3.73 19.26 0.81
C GLY A 352 3.55 17.77 1.00
N LEU A 353 4.22 16.96 0.19
CA LEU A 353 4.13 15.50 0.24
C LEU A 353 5.34 14.91 0.96
N PRO A 354 5.21 13.68 1.51
CA PRO A 354 6.34 12.94 2.03
C PRO A 354 7.49 12.79 1.02
N ALA A 355 8.73 12.82 1.54
CA ALA A 355 9.91 12.46 0.75
C ALA A 355 9.84 11.01 0.28
N ASN A 356 10.69 10.62 -0.69
CA ASN A 356 10.79 9.23 -1.18
C ASN A 356 9.49 8.58 -1.69
N LEU A 357 8.46 9.36 -2.08
CA LEU A 357 7.27 8.83 -2.75
C LEU A 357 7.51 8.51 -4.23
N PHE A 358 8.25 9.38 -4.92
CA PHE A 358 8.42 9.30 -6.38
C PHE A 358 9.52 8.31 -6.77
N TYR A 359 9.30 7.61 -7.89
CA TYR A 359 10.32 6.75 -8.48
C TYR A 359 11.45 7.60 -9.10
N GLY A 360 12.69 7.13 -8.99
CA GLY A 360 13.88 7.81 -9.54
C GLY A 360 14.35 9.09 -8.83
N THR A 361 13.66 9.56 -7.77
CA THR A 361 14.15 10.63 -6.89
C THR A 361 13.76 10.37 -5.43
N GLY A 362 14.56 10.87 -4.49
CA GLY A 362 14.21 10.89 -3.07
C GLY A 362 13.72 12.26 -2.57
N ILE A 363 13.77 13.26 -3.43
CA ILE A 363 13.46 14.66 -3.11
C ILE A 363 11.96 14.79 -2.78
N PRO A 364 11.59 15.52 -1.71
CA PRO A 364 10.19 15.84 -1.43
C PRO A 364 9.60 16.75 -2.52
N ALA A 365 8.35 16.48 -2.88
CA ALA A 365 7.59 17.24 -3.85
C ALA A 365 6.36 17.87 -3.18
N CYS A 366 5.81 18.88 -3.83
CA CYS A 366 4.54 19.49 -3.43
C CYS A 366 3.57 19.49 -4.61
N ILE A 367 2.27 19.54 -4.29
CA ILE A 367 1.23 19.83 -5.27
C ILE A 367 0.90 21.32 -5.16
N ILE A 368 1.04 22.06 -6.26
CA ILE A 368 0.52 23.42 -6.39
C ILE A 368 -0.85 23.35 -7.05
N VAL A 369 -1.87 23.82 -6.34
CA VAL A 369 -3.24 23.90 -6.85
C VAL A 369 -3.50 25.31 -7.36
N ILE A 370 -3.92 25.42 -8.61
CA ILE A 370 -4.25 26.66 -9.30
C ILE A 370 -5.76 26.73 -9.50
N ASP A 371 -6.34 27.90 -9.27
CA ASP A 371 -7.74 28.19 -9.56
C ASP A 371 -7.86 29.63 -10.07
N LYS A 372 -8.29 29.80 -11.33
CA LYS A 372 -8.48 31.12 -11.96
C LYS A 372 -9.87 31.73 -11.71
N GLU A 373 -10.88 30.90 -11.46
CA GLU A 373 -12.28 31.34 -11.29
C GLU A 373 -12.43 32.31 -10.11
N GLY A 374 -11.76 32.01 -8.99
CA GLY A 374 -11.78 32.82 -7.76
C GLY A 374 -10.54 33.67 -7.52
N ALA A 375 -9.68 33.89 -8.52
CA ALA A 375 -8.35 34.44 -8.31
C ALA A 375 -8.33 35.87 -7.75
N HIS A 376 -9.17 36.75 -8.31
CA HIS A 376 -9.22 38.18 -7.97
C HIS A 376 -9.65 38.48 -6.52
N ALA A 377 -10.36 37.56 -5.88
CA ALA A 377 -10.85 37.72 -4.50
C ALA A 377 -9.99 37.00 -3.46
N ARG A 378 -8.90 36.34 -3.88
CA ARG A 378 -8.10 35.45 -3.03
C ARG A 378 -7.24 36.24 -2.05
N LYS A 379 -7.38 35.93 -0.75
CA LYS A 379 -6.70 36.65 0.36
C LYS A 379 -5.50 35.91 0.96
N GLY A 380 -5.22 34.71 0.47
CA GLY A 380 -4.19 33.84 1.02
C GLY A 380 -4.06 32.54 0.24
N ILE A 381 -3.16 31.68 0.71
CA ILE A 381 -2.90 30.36 0.16
C ILE A 381 -3.17 29.33 1.27
N PHE A 382 -4.02 28.35 1.00
CA PHE A 382 -4.23 27.25 1.94
C PHE A 382 -3.06 26.27 1.86
N MET A 383 -2.33 26.11 2.95
CA MET A 383 -1.13 25.28 3.01
C MET A 383 -1.39 24.01 3.83
N VAL A 384 -0.92 22.87 3.34
CA VAL A 384 -0.96 21.56 4.00
C VAL A 384 0.44 20.97 4.00
N ASP A 385 0.98 20.63 5.16
CA ASP A 385 2.22 19.87 5.31
C ASP A 385 1.92 18.41 5.66
N ALA A 386 1.78 17.57 4.63
CA ALA A 386 1.51 16.14 4.80
C ALA A 386 2.79 15.29 4.86
N SER A 387 3.95 15.88 5.11
CA SER A 387 5.26 15.21 5.00
C SER A 387 5.45 14.00 5.92
N SER A 388 4.68 13.91 7.02
CA SER A 388 4.76 12.84 8.02
C SER A 388 3.76 11.69 7.80
N GLY A 389 2.71 11.87 6.98
CA GLY A 389 1.67 10.85 6.78
C GLY A 389 2.05 9.84 5.71
N PHE A 390 2.69 8.73 6.08
CA PHE A 390 3.03 7.64 5.17
C PHE A 390 3.34 6.32 5.90
N MET A 391 3.41 5.23 5.15
CA MET A 391 4.04 3.97 5.56
C MET A 391 5.33 3.69 4.76
N LYS A 392 6.25 2.94 5.34
CA LYS A 392 7.45 2.45 4.63
C LYS A 392 7.08 1.27 3.73
N ASP A 393 7.60 1.29 2.51
CA ASP A 393 7.48 0.23 1.51
C ASP A 393 8.86 0.00 0.87
N GLY A 394 9.65 -0.87 1.50
CA GLY A 394 11.07 -1.03 1.19
C GLY A 394 11.85 0.31 1.31
N PRO A 395 12.61 0.73 0.28
CA PRO A 395 13.33 2.01 0.29
C PRO A 395 12.42 3.22 0.00
N LYS A 396 11.14 3.01 -0.31
CA LYS A 396 10.19 4.06 -0.66
C LYS A 396 9.18 4.30 0.45
N ASN A 397 8.55 5.47 0.39
CA ASN A 397 7.39 5.78 1.20
C ASN A 397 6.14 5.55 0.35
N ARG A 398 5.02 5.22 1.00
CA ARG A 398 3.72 5.06 0.36
C ARG A 398 2.65 5.71 1.21
N LEU A 399 1.70 6.39 0.58
CA LEU A 399 0.53 6.92 1.27
C LEU A 399 -0.47 5.80 1.51
N ARG A 400 -0.99 5.72 2.73
CA ARG A 400 -2.11 4.85 3.07
C ARG A 400 -3.42 5.51 2.63
N GLU A 401 -4.52 4.77 2.62
CA GLU A 401 -5.82 5.34 2.27
C GLU A 401 -6.24 6.45 3.26
N GLN A 402 -5.91 6.30 4.55
CA GLN A 402 -6.12 7.35 5.56
C GLN A 402 -5.33 8.63 5.26
N ASP A 403 -4.11 8.52 4.75
CA ASP A 403 -3.26 9.68 4.46
C ASP A 403 -3.85 10.44 3.26
N ILE A 404 -4.28 9.72 2.23
CA ILE A 404 -4.96 10.29 1.04
C ILE A 404 -6.24 11.01 1.47
N HIS A 405 -7.10 10.32 2.23
CA HIS A 405 -8.39 10.86 2.65
C HIS A 405 -8.21 12.12 3.50
N LYS A 406 -7.36 12.07 4.53
CA LYS A 406 -7.07 13.21 5.41
C LYS A 406 -6.54 14.43 4.64
N ILE A 407 -5.63 14.23 3.69
CA ILE A 407 -5.12 15.32 2.83
C ILE A 407 -6.26 15.96 2.04
N VAL A 408 -7.08 15.13 1.37
CA VAL A 408 -8.20 15.60 0.54
C VAL A 408 -9.25 16.33 1.38
N ASP A 409 -9.60 15.77 2.53
CA ASP A 409 -10.58 16.34 3.44
C ASP A 409 -10.14 17.72 3.96
N VAL A 410 -8.93 17.78 4.52
CA VAL A 410 -8.37 19.02 5.07
C VAL A 410 -8.25 20.08 3.99
N PHE A 411 -7.80 19.72 2.78
CA PHE A 411 -7.67 20.65 1.68
C PHE A 411 -9.03 21.14 1.14
N THR A 412 -9.95 20.22 0.88
CA THR A 412 -11.25 20.53 0.26
C THR A 412 -12.14 21.34 1.22
N LYS A 413 -12.08 21.04 2.52
CA LYS A 413 -12.80 21.77 3.57
C LYS A 413 -12.07 23.05 4.00
N GLN A 414 -10.81 23.23 3.58
CA GLN A 414 -9.89 24.27 4.08
C GLN A 414 -9.84 24.32 5.63
N ALA A 415 -9.83 23.14 6.25
CA ALA A 415 -9.88 23.01 7.71
C ALA A 415 -8.53 23.38 8.35
N ASP A 416 -8.54 24.36 9.26
CA ASP A 416 -7.35 24.69 10.06
C ASP A 416 -7.07 23.52 11.02
N THR A 417 -5.94 22.86 10.82
CA THR A 417 -5.53 21.68 11.59
C THR A 417 -4.14 21.94 12.15
N PRO A 418 -3.98 22.05 13.49
CA PRO A 418 -2.68 22.32 14.10
C PRO A 418 -1.59 21.38 13.60
N LYS A 419 -0.41 21.95 13.29
CA LYS A 419 0.77 21.27 12.74
C LYS A 419 0.61 20.61 11.35
N LEU A 420 -0.58 20.65 10.76
CA LEU A 420 -0.88 20.02 9.46
C LEU A 420 -1.27 21.04 8.41
N ALA A 421 -2.20 21.96 8.70
CA ALA A 421 -2.74 22.85 7.68
C ALA A 421 -3.29 24.15 8.24
N ARG A 422 -3.16 25.24 7.47
CA ARG A 422 -3.79 26.53 7.77
C ARG A 422 -3.90 27.41 6.53
N MET A 423 -4.78 28.39 6.59
CA MET A 423 -4.81 29.49 5.63
C MET A 423 -3.71 30.51 5.95
N VAL A 424 -2.80 30.75 5.01
CA VAL A 424 -1.73 31.75 5.15
C VAL A 424 -2.11 33.01 4.38
N GLY A 425 -2.25 34.14 5.08
CA GLY A 425 -2.65 35.41 4.49
C GLY A 425 -1.55 36.03 3.61
N LEU A 426 -1.95 36.82 2.59
CA LEU A 426 -1.01 37.51 1.70
C LEU A 426 -0.03 38.41 2.45
N GLU A 427 -0.47 39.11 3.50
CA GLU A 427 0.41 39.96 4.31
C GLU A 427 1.54 39.18 5.00
N GLU A 428 1.25 37.96 5.48
CA GLU A 428 2.24 37.08 6.10
C GLU A 428 3.22 36.55 5.05
N ILE A 429 2.73 36.26 3.84
CA ILE A 429 3.55 35.84 2.70
C ILE A 429 4.47 36.98 2.24
N GLU A 430 3.98 38.22 2.18
CA GLU A 430 4.79 39.39 1.84
C GLU A 430 5.89 39.65 2.87
N LYS A 431 5.59 39.52 4.18
CA LYS A 431 6.59 39.61 5.26
C LYS A 431 7.68 38.54 5.16
N ASN A 432 7.37 37.41 4.53
CA ASN A 432 8.32 36.32 4.28
C ASN A 432 8.95 36.40 2.88
N ASP A 433 8.97 37.58 2.24
CA ASP A 433 9.56 37.81 0.90
C ASP A 433 8.99 36.87 -0.17
N PHE A 434 7.69 36.57 -0.09
CA PHE A 434 7.00 35.63 -0.96
C PHE A 434 7.58 34.21 -0.93
N ASN A 435 8.35 33.84 0.10
CA ASN A 435 8.88 32.49 0.29
C ASN A 435 7.78 31.56 0.78
N LEU A 436 7.41 30.55 0.00
CA LEU A 436 6.32 29.61 0.29
C LEU A 436 6.81 28.30 0.94
N ASN A 437 8.02 28.26 1.51
CA ASN A 437 8.52 27.07 2.20
C ASN A 437 7.62 26.74 3.41
N LEU A 438 6.99 25.57 3.40
CA LEU A 438 5.96 25.17 4.38
C LEU A 438 6.39 25.35 5.86
N PRO A 439 7.62 24.97 6.28
CA PRO A 439 8.08 25.16 7.66
C PRO A 439 8.13 26.61 8.16
N ARG A 440 8.00 27.62 7.27
CA ARG A 440 7.88 29.02 7.69
C ARG A 440 6.50 29.36 8.26
N TYR A 441 5.50 28.54 7.94
CA TYR A 441 4.09 28.80 8.24
C TYR A 441 3.48 27.71 9.12
N ILE A 442 3.97 26.48 9.00
CA ILE A 442 3.47 25.31 9.72
C ILE A 442 4.64 24.63 10.41
N ASP A 443 4.62 24.65 11.75
CA ASP A 443 5.55 23.85 12.54
C ASP A 443 5.01 22.42 12.68
N SER A 444 5.41 21.55 11.75
CA SER A 444 5.10 20.12 11.74
C SER A 444 6.07 19.29 12.58
N SER A 445 7.04 19.92 13.26
CA SER A 445 8.02 19.19 14.05
C SER A 445 7.38 18.50 15.26
N VAL A 446 7.90 17.32 15.57
CA VAL A 446 7.62 16.65 16.83
C VAL A 446 8.29 17.50 17.91
N ALA A 447 7.50 17.95 18.89
CA ALA A 447 8.06 18.72 20.00
C ALA A 447 9.07 17.83 20.71
N GLU A 448 10.32 18.28 20.76
CA GLU A 448 11.33 17.58 21.56
C GLU A 448 10.92 17.63 23.02
N ASP A 449 11.14 16.53 23.72
CA ASP A 449 11.00 16.52 25.16
C ASP A 449 12.06 17.43 25.78
N LEU A 450 11.61 18.56 26.33
CA LEU A 450 12.47 19.46 27.07
C LEU A 450 12.93 18.75 28.34
N GLN A 451 14.23 18.48 28.43
CA GLN A 451 14.85 17.86 29.60
C GLN A 451 14.83 18.84 30.79
N ASP A 452 14.26 18.43 31.92
CA ASP A 452 14.22 19.27 33.11
C ASP A 452 15.47 19.06 33.99
N ILE A 453 16.28 20.12 34.11
CA ILE A 453 17.54 20.09 34.88
C ILE A 453 17.28 19.74 36.35
N ALA A 454 16.25 20.31 36.98
CA ALA A 454 15.98 20.06 38.39
C ALA A 454 15.41 18.65 38.63
N GLY A 455 14.67 18.09 37.67
CA GLY A 455 14.27 16.69 37.62
C GLY A 455 15.49 15.76 37.57
N HIS A 456 16.48 16.06 36.74
CA HIS A 456 17.74 15.28 36.70
C HIS A 456 18.58 15.40 37.98
N LEU A 457 18.58 16.57 38.62
CA LEU A 457 19.38 16.80 39.83
C LEU A 457 18.73 16.22 41.10
N GLN A 458 17.40 16.28 41.19
CA GLN A 458 16.65 16.01 42.43
C GLN A 458 15.59 14.92 42.28
N GLY A 459 15.45 14.32 41.10
CA GLY A 459 14.42 13.34 40.77
C GLY A 459 13.04 13.98 40.59
N GLY A 460 12.06 13.18 40.17
CA GLY A 460 10.67 13.61 40.02
C GLY A 460 10.34 14.13 38.63
N ILE A 461 9.11 13.83 38.19
CA ILE A 461 8.61 14.09 36.85
C ILE A 461 8.01 15.52 36.83
N PRO A 462 8.44 16.40 35.91
CA PRO A 462 7.87 17.74 35.78
C PRO A 462 6.36 17.71 35.55
N THR A 463 5.62 18.61 36.22
CA THR A 463 4.17 18.71 36.03
C THR A 463 3.80 19.03 34.57
N ALA A 464 4.61 19.83 33.87
CA ALA A 464 4.41 20.17 32.46
C ALA A 464 4.43 18.93 31.54
N ASP A 465 5.32 17.96 31.79
CA ASP A 465 5.41 16.73 31.01
C ASP A 465 4.16 15.85 31.19
N VAL A 466 3.60 15.83 32.41
CA VAL A 466 2.33 15.14 32.69
C VAL A 466 1.15 15.89 32.10
N ASP A 467 1.14 17.22 32.18
CA ASP A 467 0.09 18.06 31.58
C ASP A 467 0.06 17.98 30.05
N ALA A 468 1.19 17.70 29.39
CA ALA A 468 1.23 17.44 27.95
C ALA A 468 0.35 16.23 27.53
N LEU A 469 0.01 15.34 28.48
CA LEU A 469 -0.90 14.21 28.28
C LEU A 469 -2.38 14.59 28.50
N GLN A 470 -2.72 15.89 28.46
CA GLN A 470 -4.06 16.41 28.70
C GLN A 470 -5.20 15.71 27.94
N PRO A 471 -5.05 15.25 26.67
CA PRO A 471 -6.12 14.51 26.00
C PRO A 471 -6.58 13.27 26.79
N TYR A 472 -5.67 12.56 27.46
CA TYR A 472 -6.01 11.41 28.31
C TYR A 472 -6.73 11.85 29.57
N TRP A 473 -6.29 12.94 30.19
CA TRP A 473 -6.87 13.45 31.44
C TRP A 473 -8.26 14.08 31.24
N ALA A 474 -8.55 14.57 30.04
CA ALA A 474 -9.88 15.03 29.68
C ALA A 474 -10.91 13.88 29.65
N VAL A 475 -10.46 12.66 29.32
CA VAL A 475 -11.32 11.46 29.29
C VAL A 475 -11.30 10.72 30.63
N CYS A 476 -10.13 10.58 31.24
CA CYS A 476 -9.90 9.84 32.48
C CYS A 476 -9.21 10.76 33.52
N PRO A 477 -9.93 11.72 34.13
CA PRO A 477 -9.33 12.68 35.05
C PRO A 477 -8.80 12.05 36.35
N GLN A 478 -9.46 11.00 36.86
CA GLN A 478 -9.01 10.30 38.07
C GLN A 478 -7.83 9.38 37.80
N LEU A 479 -7.67 8.89 36.55
CA LEU A 479 -6.49 8.10 36.17
C LEU A 479 -5.18 8.86 36.41
N ARG A 480 -5.17 10.18 36.17
CA ARG A 480 -4.01 11.03 36.47
C ARG A 480 -3.61 10.92 37.94
N GLN A 481 -4.58 10.95 38.86
CA GLN A 481 -4.34 10.88 40.30
C GLN A 481 -3.94 9.48 40.76
N SER A 482 -4.42 8.45 40.06
CA SER A 482 -4.02 7.06 40.28
C SER A 482 -2.59 6.77 39.86
N LEU A 483 -2.07 7.48 38.84
CA LEU A 483 -0.72 7.28 38.32
C LEU A 483 0.33 8.19 38.96
N PHE A 484 -0.07 9.39 39.41
CA PHE A 484 0.86 10.41 39.88
C PHE A 484 0.45 11.01 41.21
N LYS A 485 1.43 11.25 42.07
CA LYS A 485 1.27 11.96 43.35
C LYS A 485 2.21 13.15 43.42
N ALA A 486 1.83 14.18 44.18
CA ALA A 486 2.69 15.33 44.41
C ALA A 486 4.00 14.90 45.11
N LEU A 487 5.14 15.35 44.59
CA LEU A 487 6.45 15.14 45.21
C LEU A 487 6.99 16.43 45.83
N ARG A 488 7.01 17.51 45.04
CA ARG A 488 7.41 18.87 45.45
C ARG A 488 6.78 19.88 44.48
N PRO A 489 6.82 21.20 44.75
CA PRO A 489 6.24 22.20 43.84
C PRO A 489 6.76 22.04 42.41
N GLY A 490 5.86 21.82 41.44
CA GLY A 490 6.19 21.62 40.02
C GLY A 490 6.62 20.20 39.63
N TYR A 491 6.66 19.24 40.56
CA TYR A 491 7.11 17.87 40.30
C TYR A 491 6.21 16.81 40.94
N LEU A 492 6.01 15.73 40.20
CA LEU A 492 5.22 14.57 40.56
C LEU A 492 6.13 13.34 40.71
N ALA A 493 5.68 12.37 41.49
CA ALA A 493 6.23 11.03 41.53
C ALA A 493 5.19 10.05 41.01
N LEU A 494 5.64 8.90 40.51
CA LEU A 494 4.72 7.79 40.26
C LEU A 494 4.04 7.37 41.57
N ALA A 495 2.74 7.16 41.51
CA ALA A 495 1.94 6.60 42.58
C ALA A 495 1.95 5.05 42.58
N VAL A 496 2.32 4.45 41.45
CA VAL A 496 2.41 2.99 41.23
C VAL A 496 3.82 2.58 40.82
N ASP A 497 4.19 1.32 41.07
CA ASP A 497 5.44 0.76 40.55
C ASP A 497 5.46 0.75 39.02
N LYS A 498 6.66 0.86 38.43
CA LYS A 498 6.81 0.89 36.96
C LYS A 498 6.22 -0.34 36.27
N ALA A 499 6.34 -1.51 36.89
CA ALA A 499 5.74 -2.75 36.39
C ALA A 499 4.20 -2.73 36.47
N ALA A 500 3.63 -1.92 37.36
CA ALA A 500 2.20 -1.79 37.58
C ALA A 500 1.55 -0.65 36.75
N ILE A 501 2.30 0.16 36.00
CA ILE A 501 1.73 1.25 35.17
C ILE A 501 0.68 0.71 34.18
N LYS A 502 1.04 -0.32 33.41
CA LYS A 502 0.14 -0.93 32.42
C LYS A 502 -1.16 -1.45 33.05
N PRO A 503 -1.12 -2.34 34.07
CA PRO A 503 -2.34 -2.81 34.70
C PRO A 503 -3.11 -1.68 35.40
N ALA A 504 -2.43 -0.70 35.99
CA ALA A 504 -3.10 0.45 36.61
C ALA A 504 -3.89 1.30 35.59
N ILE A 505 -3.38 1.49 34.37
CA ILE A 505 -4.11 2.17 33.29
C ILE A 505 -5.28 1.30 32.82
N TYR A 506 -4.99 0.05 32.42
CA TYR A 506 -5.96 -0.80 31.75
C TYR A 506 -7.14 -1.20 32.66
N GLN A 507 -6.89 -1.40 33.96
CA GLN A 507 -7.91 -1.78 34.94
C GLN A 507 -8.60 -0.57 35.60
N HIS A 508 -8.19 0.65 35.27
CA HIS A 508 -8.81 1.84 35.85
C HIS A 508 -10.26 1.97 35.40
N ALA A 509 -11.18 2.25 36.34
CA ALA A 509 -12.61 2.29 36.06
C ALA A 509 -12.97 3.26 34.92
N GLU A 510 -12.39 4.47 34.89
CA GLU A 510 -12.66 5.45 33.82
C GLU A 510 -12.14 4.97 32.45
N PHE A 511 -11.01 4.27 32.42
CA PHE A 511 -10.42 3.77 31.18
C PHE A 511 -11.21 2.57 30.65
N ALA A 512 -11.66 1.68 31.54
CA ALA A 512 -12.56 0.58 31.21
C ALA A 512 -13.92 1.09 30.69
N VAL A 513 -14.47 2.16 31.29
CA VAL A 513 -15.69 2.83 30.79
C VAL A 513 -15.46 3.44 29.41
N PHE A 514 -14.30 4.07 29.17
CA PHE A 514 -13.94 4.58 27.86
C PHE A 514 -13.89 3.47 26.80
N ILE A 515 -13.18 2.36 27.08
CA ILE A 515 -13.15 1.19 26.18
C ILE A 515 -14.57 0.67 25.94
N GLY A 516 -15.35 0.43 27.01
CA GLY A 516 -16.73 -0.04 26.88
C GLY A 516 -17.57 0.85 25.97
N ARG A 517 -17.42 2.18 26.07
CA ARG A 517 -18.12 3.13 25.22
C ARG A 517 -17.75 3.01 23.74
N MET A 518 -16.46 2.86 23.39
CA MET A 518 -16.10 2.74 21.96
C MET A 518 -16.39 1.34 21.40
N ASN A 519 -16.45 0.30 22.23
CA ASN A 519 -16.96 -1.01 21.83
C ASN A 519 -18.45 -0.91 21.48
N THR A 520 -19.25 -0.30 22.36
CA THR A 520 -20.67 -0.02 22.08
C THR A 520 -20.85 0.85 20.84
N LEU A 521 -19.94 1.81 20.61
CA LEU A 521 -19.96 2.61 19.39
C LEU A 521 -19.77 1.75 18.15
N PHE A 522 -18.78 0.85 18.14
CA PHE A 522 -18.59 -0.10 17.04
C PHE A 522 -19.81 -1.03 16.87
N ASP A 523 -20.35 -1.58 17.96
CA ASP A 523 -21.52 -2.47 17.91
C ASP A 523 -22.73 -1.80 17.25
N HIS A 524 -22.98 -0.52 17.54
CA HIS A 524 -24.03 0.24 16.88
C HIS A 524 -23.80 0.39 15.37
N TRP A 525 -22.56 0.67 14.95
CA TRP A 525 -22.22 0.74 13.53
C TRP A 525 -22.41 -0.62 12.85
N GLN A 526 -21.96 -1.69 13.50
CA GLN A 526 -22.10 -3.06 13.02
C GLN A 526 -23.57 -3.45 12.80
N GLN A 527 -24.45 -3.11 13.75
CA GLN A 527 -25.89 -3.35 13.64
C GLN A 527 -26.53 -2.64 12.46
N GLN A 528 -26.00 -1.48 12.05
CA GLN A 528 -26.46 -0.74 10.87
C GLN A 528 -25.88 -1.29 9.57
N ALA A 529 -24.60 -1.69 9.57
CA ALA A 529 -23.91 -2.18 8.38
C ALA A 529 -24.32 -3.62 8.01
N ALA A 530 -24.50 -4.51 8.99
CA ALA A 530 -24.72 -5.94 8.75
C ALA A 530 -25.96 -6.24 7.86
N PRO A 531 -27.14 -5.61 8.05
CA PRO A 531 -28.29 -5.82 7.18
C PRO A 531 -27.99 -5.47 5.72
N THR A 532 -27.32 -4.33 5.47
CA THR A 532 -26.94 -3.90 4.12
C THR A 532 -25.94 -4.87 3.49
N LEU A 533 -24.93 -5.33 4.24
CA LEU A 533 -23.95 -6.31 3.77
C LEU A 533 -24.59 -7.66 3.44
N LYS A 534 -25.55 -8.13 4.25
CA LYS A 534 -26.28 -9.40 4.00
C LYS A 534 -27.31 -9.27 2.85
N ALA A 535 -27.71 -8.06 2.50
CA ALA A 535 -28.66 -7.79 1.44
C ALA A 535 -28.03 -7.74 0.05
N LEU A 536 -26.69 -7.76 -0.08
CA LEU A 536 -25.99 -7.70 -1.36
C LEU A 536 -26.50 -8.78 -2.32
N GLN A 537 -26.75 -8.38 -3.56
CA GLN A 537 -27.23 -9.22 -4.65
C GLN A 537 -26.23 -9.24 -5.80
N PRO A 538 -26.18 -10.31 -6.63
CA PRO A 538 -25.34 -10.34 -7.82
C PRO A 538 -25.53 -9.08 -8.68
N GLY A 539 -24.43 -8.53 -9.19
CA GLY A 539 -24.40 -7.31 -10.01
C GLY A 539 -24.23 -6.00 -9.22
N PHE A 540 -24.07 -6.02 -7.89
CA PHE A 540 -23.70 -4.82 -7.15
C PHE A 540 -22.27 -4.35 -7.51
N HIS A 541 -21.95 -3.08 -7.20
CA HIS A 541 -20.62 -2.50 -7.48
C HIS A 541 -19.73 -2.48 -6.23
N PRO A 542 -18.68 -3.33 -6.14
CA PRO A 542 -17.80 -3.41 -4.97
C PRO A 542 -17.13 -2.08 -4.60
N LYS A 543 -16.70 -1.29 -5.59
CA LYS A 543 -16.10 0.05 -5.37
C LYS A 543 -17.07 1.03 -4.70
N GLN A 544 -18.36 0.98 -5.03
CA GLN A 544 -19.38 1.84 -4.39
C GLN A 544 -19.68 1.37 -2.97
N LEU A 545 -19.73 0.05 -2.75
CA LEU A 545 -19.92 -0.54 -1.42
C LEU A 545 -18.84 -0.07 -0.44
N ILE A 546 -17.56 -0.24 -0.79
CA ILE A 546 -16.47 0.13 0.12
C ILE A 546 -16.43 1.64 0.36
N ALA A 547 -16.71 2.46 -0.65
CA ALA A 547 -16.82 3.91 -0.47
C ALA A 547 -17.90 4.25 0.56
N GLN A 548 -19.12 3.73 0.41
CA GLN A 548 -20.21 4.00 1.36
C GLN A 548 -19.90 3.48 2.77
N LEU A 549 -19.38 2.25 2.87
CA LEU A 549 -19.09 1.60 4.15
C LEU A 549 -17.99 2.34 4.93
N SER A 550 -16.93 2.73 4.23
CA SER A 550 -15.77 3.40 4.83
C SER A 550 -16.06 4.84 5.23
N GLU A 551 -16.79 5.61 4.41
CA GLU A 551 -17.26 6.95 4.78
C GLU A 551 -18.23 6.91 5.98
N ASN A 552 -19.12 5.91 6.02
CA ASN A 552 -20.03 5.75 7.15
C ASN A 552 -19.28 5.42 8.45
N LEU A 553 -18.26 4.55 8.39
CA LEU A 553 -17.42 4.22 9.55
C LEU A 553 -16.61 5.44 10.04
N LEU A 554 -15.99 6.18 9.11
CA LEU A 554 -15.24 7.40 9.43
C LEU A 554 -16.13 8.44 10.10
N ALA A 555 -17.32 8.70 9.53
CA ALA A 555 -18.29 9.63 10.09
C ALA A 555 -18.75 9.21 11.50
N HIS A 556 -18.89 7.90 11.73
CA HIS A 556 -19.32 7.35 13.03
C HIS A 556 -18.29 7.57 14.15
N TYR A 557 -17.00 7.65 13.81
CA TYR A 557 -15.90 7.89 14.75
C TYR A 557 -15.43 9.35 14.81
N THR A 558 -15.95 10.22 13.94
CA THR A 558 -15.55 11.63 13.89
C THR A 558 -15.81 12.32 15.23
N GLY A 559 -14.78 12.98 15.78
CA GLY A 559 -14.88 13.75 17.02
C GLY A 559 -14.91 12.91 18.30
N GLN A 560 -14.66 11.60 18.22
CA GLN A 560 -14.49 10.77 19.42
C GLN A 560 -13.13 11.06 20.08
N PRO A 561 -13.06 11.21 21.41
CA PRO A 561 -11.81 11.57 22.06
C PRO A 561 -10.83 10.40 22.05
N LEU A 562 -9.54 10.70 21.93
CA LEU A 562 -8.40 9.76 21.89
C LEU A 562 -8.36 8.80 20.69
N ILE A 563 -9.38 8.77 19.84
CA ILE A 563 -9.40 7.96 18.62
C ILE A 563 -9.20 8.89 17.42
N ASP A 564 -8.28 8.52 16.52
CA ASP A 564 -8.19 9.13 15.19
C ASP A 564 -9.16 8.40 14.25
N GLU A 565 -10.20 9.09 13.79
CA GLU A 565 -11.21 8.54 12.87
C GLU A 565 -10.60 8.00 11.56
N TYR A 566 -9.49 8.58 11.11
CA TYR A 566 -8.77 8.14 9.93
C TYR A 566 -8.00 6.83 10.17
N ALA A 567 -7.57 6.57 11.42
CA ALA A 567 -6.97 5.29 11.79
C ALA A 567 -8.01 4.16 11.78
N VAL A 568 -9.22 4.43 12.27
CA VAL A 568 -10.35 3.48 12.19
C VAL A 568 -10.74 3.19 10.74
N TYR A 569 -10.83 4.24 9.92
CA TYR A 569 -11.00 4.11 8.48
C TYR A 569 -9.93 3.22 7.83
N GLN A 570 -8.65 3.40 8.21
CA GLN A 570 -7.56 2.59 7.67
C GLN A 570 -7.73 1.10 7.95
N HIS A 571 -8.17 0.71 9.14
CA HIS A 571 -8.37 -0.72 9.48
C HIS A 571 -9.33 -1.40 8.51
N LEU A 572 -10.42 -0.73 8.13
CA LEU A 572 -11.34 -1.23 7.11
C LEU A 572 -10.69 -1.27 5.73
N MET A 573 -9.94 -0.23 5.35
CA MET A 573 -9.29 -0.18 4.04
C MET A 573 -8.17 -1.22 3.87
N ASP A 574 -7.43 -1.51 4.94
CA ASP A 574 -6.44 -2.60 4.98
C ASP A 574 -7.13 -3.95 4.78
N TYR A 575 -8.21 -4.21 5.54
CA TYR A 575 -8.97 -5.44 5.41
C TYR A 575 -9.65 -5.60 4.04
N TRP A 576 -10.13 -4.49 3.48
CA TRP A 576 -10.63 -4.43 2.11
C TRP A 576 -9.57 -4.87 1.11
N ALA A 577 -8.40 -4.25 1.16
CA ALA A 577 -7.32 -4.51 0.21
C ALA A 577 -6.79 -5.95 0.28
N THR A 578 -6.80 -6.57 1.47
CA THR A 578 -6.24 -7.92 1.66
C THR A 578 -7.26 -9.05 1.53
N THR A 579 -8.55 -8.80 1.77
CA THR A 579 -9.54 -9.89 1.91
C THR A 579 -10.92 -9.51 1.38
N MET A 580 -11.57 -8.48 1.92
CA MET A 580 -12.99 -8.23 1.65
C MET A 580 -13.26 -7.85 0.19
N GLN A 581 -12.29 -7.26 -0.52
CA GLN A 581 -12.44 -6.94 -1.94
C GLN A 581 -12.67 -8.20 -2.78
N ASP A 582 -11.86 -9.24 -2.62
CA ASP A 582 -11.98 -10.47 -3.40
C ASP A 582 -13.33 -11.16 -3.13
N ASP A 583 -13.75 -11.20 -1.86
CA ASP A 583 -15.07 -11.73 -1.47
C ASP A 583 -16.21 -10.92 -2.10
N ALA A 584 -16.13 -9.59 -2.08
CA ALA A 584 -17.14 -8.71 -2.65
C ALA A 584 -17.29 -8.92 -4.17
N TYR A 585 -16.17 -9.09 -4.88
CA TYR A 585 -16.21 -9.42 -6.31
C TYR A 585 -16.80 -10.80 -6.59
N LEU A 586 -16.49 -11.81 -5.76
CA LEU A 586 -17.11 -13.14 -5.86
C LEU A 586 -18.63 -13.07 -5.66
N ILE A 587 -19.11 -12.34 -4.65
CA ILE A 587 -20.55 -12.16 -4.39
C ILE A 587 -21.21 -11.37 -5.54
N ALA A 588 -20.54 -10.35 -6.07
CA ALA A 588 -21.06 -9.55 -7.18
C ALA A 588 -21.22 -10.40 -8.45
N ALA A 589 -20.29 -11.33 -8.71
CA ALA A 589 -20.32 -12.19 -9.88
C ALA A 589 -21.30 -13.36 -9.74
N ASP A 590 -21.19 -14.12 -8.64
CA ASP A 590 -21.80 -15.44 -8.50
C ASP A 590 -22.86 -15.52 -7.38
N GLY A 591 -22.99 -14.47 -6.57
CA GLY A 591 -23.83 -14.44 -5.38
C GLY A 591 -23.21 -15.14 -4.18
N TRP A 592 -24.04 -15.48 -3.20
CA TRP A 592 -23.63 -16.09 -1.92
C TRP A 592 -23.38 -17.60 -2.06
N LYS A 593 -22.39 -17.98 -2.88
CA LYS A 593 -22.05 -19.38 -3.14
C LYS A 593 -20.76 -19.80 -2.45
N ALA A 594 -20.87 -20.76 -1.53
CA ALA A 594 -19.73 -21.39 -0.86
C ALA A 594 -19.28 -22.66 -1.60
N GLU A 595 -18.80 -22.50 -2.84
CA GLU A 595 -18.34 -23.64 -3.65
C GLU A 595 -16.92 -24.08 -3.26
N THR A 596 -16.70 -25.39 -3.14
CA THR A 596 -15.39 -25.98 -2.85
C THR A 596 -14.69 -26.44 -4.14
N TYR A 597 -13.36 -26.35 -4.16
CA TYR A 597 -12.53 -26.84 -5.27
C TYR A 597 -11.26 -27.53 -4.76
N ARG A 598 -10.65 -28.37 -5.60
CA ARG A 598 -9.39 -29.05 -5.27
C ARG A 598 -8.20 -28.13 -5.49
N VAL A 599 -7.32 -28.05 -4.49
CA VAL A 599 -6.09 -27.25 -4.57
C VAL A 599 -4.98 -28.13 -5.13
N MET A 600 -4.54 -27.82 -6.35
CA MET A 600 -3.50 -28.57 -7.04
C MET A 600 -2.21 -27.74 -7.09
N GLU A 601 -1.16 -28.18 -6.41
CA GLU A 601 0.16 -27.55 -6.44
C GLU A 601 1.00 -28.14 -7.57
N VAL A 602 1.39 -27.31 -8.53
CA VAL A 602 2.24 -27.72 -9.65
C VAL A 602 3.71 -27.49 -9.30
N LYS A 603 4.45 -28.56 -9.00
CA LYS A 603 5.90 -28.49 -8.79
C LYS A 603 6.63 -28.38 -10.12
N LYS A 604 7.41 -27.31 -10.28
CA LYS A 604 8.26 -27.07 -11.46
C LYS A 604 9.73 -27.34 -11.13
N ASN A 605 10.52 -27.77 -12.11
CA ASN A 605 11.98 -27.82 -11.99
C ASN A 605 12.59 -26.41 -12.13
N LYS A 606 13.91 -26.28 -12.00
CA LYS A 606 14.64 -25.01 -12.18
C LYS A 606 14.50 -24.38 -13.57
N GLU A 607 13.99 -25.13 -14.55
CA GLU A 607 13.75 -24.70 -15.93
C GLU A 607 12.26 -24.36 -16.17
N GLY A 608 11.45 -24.26 -15.11
CA GLY A 608 10.03 -23.92 -15.20
C GLY A 608 9.11 -25.05 -15.68
N LYS A 609 9.67 -26.24 -15.97
CA LYS A 609 8.91 -27.39 -16.49
C LYS A 609 8.19 -28.13 -15.37
N VAL A 610 6.92 -28.43 -15.57
CA VAL A 610 6.09 -29.17 -14.60
C VAL A 610 6.64 -30.59 -14.40
N THR A 611 7.00 -30.90 -13.15
CA THR A 611 7.54 -32.21 -12.74
C THR A 611 6.50 -33.08 -12.04
N LYS A 612 5.62 -32.47 -11.24
CA LYS A 612 4.59 -33.19 -10.49
C LYS A 612 3.46 -32.25 -10.08
N THR A 613 2.22 -32.69 -10.23
CA THR A 613 1.07 -32.03 -9.60
C THR A 613 0.75 -32.75 -8.29
N VAL A 614 0.71 -32.01 -7.18
CA VAL A 614 0.42 -32.52 -5.84
C VAL A 614 -0.94 -32.00 -5.42
N ASP A 615 -1.85 -32.90 -5.07
CA ASP A 615 -3.12 -32.53 -4.48
C ASP A 615 -2.91 -32.12 -3.01
N LYS A 616 -3.25 -30.87 -2.69
CA LYS A 616 -3.10 -30.25 -1.37
C LYS A 616 -4.41 -30.22 -0.58
N GLY A 617 -5.46 -30.87 -1.07
CA GLY A 617 -6.77 -30.90 -0.43
C GLY A 617 -7.78 -30.02 -1.17
N TRP A 618 -8.64 -29.34 -0.41
CA TRP A 618 -9.74 -28.54 -0.94
C TRP A 618 -9.78 -27.17 -0.26
N ALA A 619 -10.37 -26.19 -0.95
CA ALA A 619 -10.57 -24.85 -0.44
C ALA A 619 -11.94 -24.30 -0.87
N CYS A 620 -12.41 -23.27 -0.17
CA CYS A 620 -13.53 -22.43 -0.56
C CYS A 620 -13.11 -20.98 -0.26
N ASP A 621 -13.13 -20.12 -1.29
CA ASP A 621 -12.60 -18.77 -1.17
C ASP A 621 -13.50 -17.86 -0.33
N LEU A 622 -14.80 -17.90 -0.62
CA LEU A 622 -15.77 -17.05 0.07
C LEU A 622 -15.91 -17.43 1.55
N VAL A 623 -16.00 -18.73 1.84
CA VAL A 623 -16.13 -19.27 3.20
C VAL A 623 -14.95 -20.21 3.51
N PRO A 624 -13.86 -19.70 4.12
CA PRO A 624 -12.72 -20.53 4.52
C PRO A 624 -13.11 -21.65 5.49
N LYS A 625 -12.42 -22.81 5.41
CA LYS A 625 -12.63 -23.98 6.27
C LYS A 625 -12.67 -23.63 7.76
N ALA A 626 -11.79 -22.72 8.19
CA ALA A 626 -11.69 -22.30 9.58
C ALA A 626 -13.02 -21.74 10.14
N LEU A 627 -13.82 -21.05 9.32
CA LEU A 627 -15.12 -20.52 9.75
C LEU A 627 -16.15 -21.63 9.95
N ILE A 628 -16.18 -22.63 9.06
CA ILE A 628 -17.05 -23.81 9.20
C ILE A 628 -16.70 -24.58 10.47
N VAL A 629 -15.41 -24.80 10.71
CA VAL A 629 -14.93 -25.48 11.90
C VAL A 629 -15.32 -24.69 13.15
N ALA A 630 -15.04 -23.40 13.19
CA ALA A 630 -15.36 -22.55 14.35
C ALA A 630 -16.86 -22.51 14.67
N ARG A 631 -17.72 -22.47 13.63
CA ARG A 631 -19.17 -22.34 13.83
C ARG A 631 -19.88 -23.66 14.14
N TYR A 632 -19.52 -24.74 13.46
CA TYR A 632 -20.26 -26.00 13.51
C TYR A 632 -19.52 -27.15 14.19
N PHE A 633 -18.20 -27.07 14.31
CA PHE A 633 -17.34 -28.15 14.80
C PHE A 633 -16.34 -27.69 15.86
N ALA A 634 -16.69 -26.66 16.64
CA ALA A 634 -15.81 -26.11 17.68
C ALA A 634 -15.41 -27.16 18.74
N GLN A 635 -16.29 -28.12 19.05
CA GLN A 635 -15.97 -29.20 19.99
C GLN A 635 -14.95 -30.18 19.42
N ASP A 636 -15.03 -30.50 18.13
CA ASP A 636 -14.04 -31.35 17.45
C ASP A 636 -12.67 -30.62 17.41
N GLN A 637 -12.66 -29.32 17.14
CA GLN A 637 -11.43 -28.51 17.20
C GLN A 637 -10.86 -28.45 18.61
N ALA A 638 -11.68 -28.24 19.64
CA ALA A 638 -11.23 -28.23 21.03
C ALA A 638 -10.61 -29.59 21.45
N ALA A 639 -11.15 -30.71 20.99
CA ALA A 639 -10.57 -32.03 21.22
C ALA A 639 -9.21 -32.20 20.52
N ILE A 640 -9.05 -31.65 19.32
CA ILE A 640 -7.76 -31.58 18.61
C ILE A 640 -6.77 -30.72 19.39
N ASP A 641 -7.19 -29.55 19.87
CA ASP A 641 -6.33 -28.64 20.64
C ASP A 641 -5.86 -29.30 21.95
N GLU A 642 -6.72 -30.08 22.62
CA GLU A 642 -6.37 -30.86 23.81
C GLU A 642 -5.37 -31.99 23.50
N LEU A 643 -5.55 -32.69 22.37
CA LEU A 643 -4.59 -33.69 21.89
C LEU A 643 -3.23 -33.06 21.57
N THR A 644 -3.21 -31.88 20.94
CA THR A 644 -1.99 -31.13 20.65
C THR A 644 -1.30 -30.67 21.94
N ALA A 645 -2.02 -30.09 22.90
CA ALA A 645 -1.45 -29.69 24.18
C ALA A 645 -0.89 -30.90 24.96
N SER A 646 -1.58 -32.04 24.90
CA SER A 646 -1.11 -33.29 25.50
C SER A 646 0.15 -33.82 24.80
N LEU A 647 0.20 -33.75 23.47
CA LEU A 647 1.36 -34.14 22.69
C LEU A 647 2.57 -33.27 23.02
N ASP A 648 2.41 -31.94 23.04
CA ASP A 648 3.47 -30.99 23.38
C ASP A 648 4.02 -31.24 24.79
N SER A 649 3.15 -31.53 25.76
CA SER A 649 3.55 -31.90 27.13
C SER A 649 4.37 -33.20 27.18
N ILE A 650 3.97 -34.23 26.42
CA ILE A 650 4.72 -35.50 26.37
C ILE A 650 6.06 -35.33 25.63
N THR A 651 6.08 -34.55 24.54
CA THR A 651 7.32 -34.23 23.83
C THR A 651 8.28 -33.45 24.73
N ALA A 652 7.79 -32.48 25.51
CA ALA A 652 8.62 -31.75 26.48
C ALA A 652 9.19 -32.69 27.56
N GLN A 653 8.39 -33.62 28.11
CA GLN A 653 8.86 -34.63 29.06
C GLN A 653 9.89 -35.58 28.47
N LEU A 654 9.78 -35.94 27.18
CA LEU A 654 10.79 -36.73 26.49
C LEU A 654 12.10 -35.96 26.38
N THR A 655 12.05 -34.71 25.94
CA THR A 655 13.25 -33.86 25.84
C THR A 655 13.92 -33.66 27.19
N GLU A 656 13.15 -33.36 28.24
CA GLU A 656 13.67 -33.22 29.61
C GLU A 656 14.35 -34.52 30.08
N LEU A 657 13.71 -35.67 29.87
CA LEU A 657 14.28 -36.98 30.24
C LEU A 657 15.57 -37.29 29.47
N GLU A 658 15.63 -36.96 28.17
CA GLU A 658 16.83 -37.13 27.35
C GLU A 658 17.96 -36.21 27.81
N GLU A 659 17.68 -34.95 28.13
CA GLU A 659 18.66 -33.99 28.61
C GLU A 659 19.22 -34.37 29.99
N GLU A 660 18.36 -34.73 30.95
CA GLU A 660 18.75 -35.14 32.32
C GLU A 660 19.65 -36.38 32.35
N HIS A 661 19.54 -37.26 31.34
CA HIS A 661 20.23 -38.55 31.31
C HIS A 661 21.21 -38.72 30.13
N SER A 662 21.79 -37.62 29.64
CA SER A 662 22.72 -37.59 28.50
C SER A 662 24.23 -37.50 28.85
N GLY A 663 24.59 -37.42 30.14
CA GLY A 663 25.99 -37.33 30.60
C GLY A 663 26.81 -38.62 30.43
N ASP A 664 28.13 -38.53 30.62
CA ASP A 664 29.12 -39.60 30.28
C ASP A 664 28.97 -40.94 31.04
N ASP A 665 28.10 -41.01 32.06
CA ASP A 665 27.74 -42.24 32.80
C ASP A 665 26.21 -42.42 32.97
N ALA A 666 25.40 -41.74 32.14
CA ALA A 666 23.95 -41.73 32.25
C ALA A 666 23.26 -42.72 31.29
N ALA A 667 21.95 -42.93 31.46
CA ALA A 667 21.21 -43.97 30.75
C ALA A 667 21.19 -43.85 29.22
N PHE A 668 21.43 -42.66 28.66
CA PHE A 668 21.55 -42.44 27.22
C PHE A 668 22.98 -42.19 26.73
N ALA A 669 23.99 -42.42 27.58
CA ALA A 669 25.39 -42.30 27.19
C ALA A 669 25.71 -43.22 26.01
N GLY A 670 26.31 -42.67 24.95
CA GLY A 670 26.70 -43.43 23.75
C GLY A 670 25.58 -43.74 22.74
N PHE A 671 24.38 -43.18 22.90
CA PHE A 671 23.36 -43.23 21.86
C PHE A 671 23.64 -42.20 20.74
N ASP A 672 23.91 -42.65 19.51
CA ASP A 672 24.01 -41.76 18.33
C ASP A 672 22.67 -41.07 18.01
N LYS A 673 21.56 -41.76 18.25
CA LYS A 673 20.20 -41.24 18.12
C LYS A 673 19.25 -42.04 19.00
N ILE A 674 18.64 -41.39 19.98
CA ILE A 674 17.66 -42.03 20.86
C ILE A 674 16.40 -42.35 20.06
N ASN A 675 16.12 -43.65 19.90
CA ASN A 675 14.94 -44.13 19.19
C ASN A 675 14.51 -45.51 19.73
N LYS A 676 13.27 -45.89 19.42
CA LYS A 676 12.66 -47.12 19.93
C LYS A 676 13.51 -48.37 19.69
N ALA A 677 14.19 -48.50 18.55
CA ALA A 677 15.02 -49.66 18.26
C ALA A 677 16.25 -49.68 19.19
N SER A 678 17.03 -48.61 19.20
CA SER A 678 18.23 -48.49 20.04
C SER A 678 17.95 -48.68 21.53
N VAL A 679 16.85 -48.11 22.05
CA VAL A 679 16.48 -48.22 23.47
C VAL A 679 16.05 -49.65 23.81
N THR A 680 15.34 -50.33 22.90
CA THR A 680 14.91 -51.71 23.09
C THR A 680 16.10 -52.68 23.04
N ASP A 681 17.07 -52.43 22.16
CA ASP A 681 18.28 -53.26 22.06
C ASP A 681 19.15 -53.08 23.31
N ARG A 682 19.33 -51.86 23.81
CA ARG A 682 20.04 -51.59 25.06
C ARG A 682 19.39 -52.28 26.27
N LEU A 683 18.06 -52.23 26.37
CA LEU A 683 17.30 -52.96 27.39
C LEU A 683 17.46 -54.48 27.32
N ARG A 684 17.75 -55.05 26.14
CA ARG A 684 18.06 -56.48 26.00
C ARG A 684 19.47 -56.82 26.46
N GLU A 685 20.43 -55.93 26.21
CA GLU A 685 21.84 -56.10 26.60
C GLU A 685 22.00 -56.11 28.12
N ILE A 686 21.33 -55.19 28.82
CA ILE A 686 21.43 -55.04 30.27
C ILE A 686 20.49 -55.98 31.06
N LYS A 687 19.83 -56.92 30.36
CA LYS A 687 18.79 -57.78 30.95
C LYS A 687 19.41 -58.79 31.93
N GLY A 688 19.06 -58.65 33.21
CA GLY A 688 19.52 -59.55 34.28
C GLY A 688 20.78 -59.06 35.01
N ASP A 689 21.29 -57.88 34.63
CA ASP A 689 22.30 -57.15 35.38
C ASP A 689 21.63 -56.43 36.58
N ALA A 690 22.14 -56.67 37.79
CA ALA A 690 21.61 -56.07 39.01
C ALA A 690 22.04 -54.60 39.17
N ASP A 691 23.16 -54.23 38.55
CA ASP A 691 23.76 -52.89 38.68
C ASP A 691 23.19 -51.91 37.63
N ALA A 692 22.51 -52.40 36.59
CA ALA A 692 21.90 -51.61 35.52
C ALA A 692 20.42 -51.26 35.74
N LYS A 693 19.92 -51.40 36.97
CA LYS A 693 18.48 -51.22 37.28
C LYS A 693 18.00 -49.79 37.02
N ASP A 694 18.77 -48.78 37.42
CA ASP A 694 18.41 -47.37 37.27
C ASP A 694 18.42 -46.96 35.79
N GLU A 695 19.39 -47.45 35.01
CA GLU A 695 19.42 -47.30 33.55
C GLU A 695 18.18 -47.94 32.90
N ALA A 696 17.84 -49.18 33.28
CA ALA A 696 16.66 -49.86 32.78
C ALA A 696 15.35 -49.11 33.09
N ASP A 697 15.23 -48.50 34.28
CA ASP A 697 14.05 -47.72 34.66
C ASP A 697 13.88 -46.46 33.79
N VAL A 698 14.98 -45.74 33.51
CA VAL A 698 14.97 -44.57 32.61
C VAL A 698 14.61 -44.97 31.17
N LEU A 699 15.24 -46.02 30.63
CA LEU A 699 14.96 -46.53 29.28
C LEU A 699 13.51 -47.02 29.13
N ASN A 700 12.95 -47.67 30.16
CA ASN A 700 11.55 -48.07 30.17
C ASN A 700 10.59 -46.86 30.27
N ARG A 701 10.94 -45.84 31.05
CA ARG A 701 10.17 -44.58 31.11
C ARG A 701 10.17 -43.88 29.76
N TRP A 702 11.31 -43.82 29.09
CA TRP A 702 11.43 -43.28 27.74
C TRP A 702 10.55 -44.07 26.75
N LEU A 703 10.60 -45.41 26.74
CA LEU A 703 9.75 -46.23 25.86
C LEU A 703 8.25 -45.99 26.09
N LYS A 704 7.84 -45.76 27.34
CA LYS A 704 6.45 -45.44 27.68
C LYS A 704 6.04 -44.08 27.11
N LEU A 705 6.85 -43.04 27.33
CA LEU A 705 6.58 -41.70 26.81
C LEU A 705 6.61 -41.67 25.27
N ALA A 706 7.59 -42.33 24.64
CA ALA A 706 7.69 -42.45 23.19
C ALA A 706 6.50 -43.19 22.57
N LYS A 707 5.95 -44.19 23.27
CA LYS A 707 4.71 -44.84 22.86
C LYS A 707 3.51 -43.89 22.97
N GLN A 708 3.37 -43.18 24.09
CA GLN A 708 2.31 -42.20 24.28
C GLN A 708 2.37 -41.08 23.23
N GLU A 709 3.57 -40.59 22.92
CA GLU A 709 3.79 -39.59 21.86
C GLU A 709 3.36 -40.12 20.49
N ALA A 710 3.72 -41.36 20.15
CA ALA A 710 3.32 -41.99 18.89
C ALA A 710 1.80 -42.22 18.80
N ASP A 711 1.18 -42.67 19.89
CA ASP A 711 -0.28 -42.88 19.97
C ASP A 711 -1.03 -41.53 19.86
N LEU A 712 -0.55 -40.47 20.53
CA LEU A 712 -1.10 -39.11 20.43
C LEU A 712 -0.94 -38.53 19.02
N LYS A 713 0.24 -38.67 18.39
CA LYS A 713 0.47 -38.25 16.99
C LYS A 713 -0.50 -38.93 16.03
N LYS A 714 -0.76 -40.23 16.24
CA LYS A 714 -1.73 -40.99 15.44
C LYS A 714 -3.16 -40.48 15.67
N ASN A 715 -3.58 -40.35 16.92
CA ASN A 715 -4.92 -39.89 17.28
C ASN A 715 -5.19 -38.47 16.78
N LEU A 716 -4.20 -37.57 16.89
CA LEU A 716 -4.25 -36.21 16.38
C LEU A 716 -4.49 -36.22 14.87
N LYS A 717 -3.69 -36.97 14.11
CA LYS A 717 -3.84 -37.08 12.65
C LYS A 717 -5.20 -37.66 12.24
N GLU A 718 -5.71 -38.64 12.97
CA GLU A 718 -7.03 -39.23 12.73
C GLU A 718 -8.16 -38.23 13.02
N ALA A 719 -8.06 -37.47 14.13
CA ALA A 719 -9.01 -36.44 14.50
C ALA A 719 -9.02 -35.27 13.49
N GLU A 720 -7.84 -34.80 13.07
CA GLU A 720 -7.69 -33.76 12.03
C GLU A 720 -8.29 -34.19 10.69
N ALA A 721 -8.06 -35.44 10.26
CA ALA A 721 -8.63 -35.98 9.04
C ALA A 721 -10.16 -36.14 9.13
N ALA A 722 -10.67 -36.56 10.29
CA ALA A 722 -12.10 -36.66 10.55
C ALA A 722 -12.78 -35.28 10.53
N LEU A 723 -12.16 -34.27 11.16
CA LEU A 723 -12.64 -32.90 11.14
C LEU A 723 -12.61 -32.31 9.71
N ASP A 724 -11.55 -32.56 8.94
CA ASP A 724 -11.49 -32.14 7.54
C ASP A 724 -12.63 -32.74 6.70
N ALA A 725 -12.88 -34.05 6.85
CA ALA A 725 -13.97 -34.73 6.16
C ALA A 725 -15.35 -34.20 6.57
N LYS A 726 -15.57 -33.95 7.89
CA LYS A 726 -16.81 -33.35 8.40
C LYS A 726 -17.03 -31.95 7.83
N ALA A 727 -16.00 -31.11 7.85
CA ALA A 727 -16.07 -29.75 7.31
C ALA A 727 -16.41 -29.77 5.81
N TYR A 728 -15.71 -30.60 5.01
CA TYR A 728 -15.98 -30.73 3.57
C TYR A 728 -17.42 -31.17 3.28
N ALA A 729 -17.92 -32.16 4.02
CA ALA A 729 -19.28 -32.67 3.86
C ALA A 729 -20.37 -31.67 4.28
N HIS A 730 -20.02 -30.64 5.06
CA HIS A 730 -20.95 -29.61 5.51
C HIS A 730 -21.18 -28.50 4.47
N TYR A 731 -20.21 -28.20 3.60
CA TYR A 731 -20.35 -27.13 2.59
C TYR A 731 -21.61 -27.22 1.73
N PRO A 732 -21.97 -28.39 1.15
CA PRO A 732 -23.19 -28.53 0.35
C PRO A 732 -24.49 -28.35 1.14
N GLN A 733 -24.42 -28.36 2.47
CA GLN A 733 -25.58 -28.23 3.37
C GLN A 733 -25.83 -26.78 3.78
N LEU A 734 -24.91 -25.85 3.50
CA LEU A 734 -25.03 -24.45 3.87
C LEU A 734 -26.20 -23.79 3.13
N SER A 735 -27.10 -23.18 3.89
CA SER A 735 -28.08 -22.28 3.29
C SER A 735 -27.42 -20.95 2.89
N GLU A 736 -28.12 -20.16 2.07
CA GLU A 736 -27.71 -18.79 1.77
C GLU A 736 -27.60 -17.94 3.06
N ALA A 737 -28.51 -18.16 4.02
CA ALA A 737 -28.49 -17.46 5.30
C ALA A 737 -27.26 -17.85 6.15
N ASP A 738 -26.88 -19.12 6.15
CA ASP A 738 -25.65 -19.59 6.80
C ASP A 738 -24.41 -18.97 6.15
N THR A 739 -24.35 -18.97 4.82
CA THR A 739 -23.24 -18.38 4.05
C THR A 739 -23.11 -16.88 4.37
N LYS A 740 -24.22 -16.15 4.39
CA LYS A 740 -24.24 -14.73 4.77
C LYS A 740 -23.76 -14.50 6.19
N ALA A 741 -24.18 -15.33 7.14
CA ALA A 741 -23.76 -15.19 8.53
C ALA A 741 -22.25 -15.48 8.70
N LEU A 742 -21.74 -16.54 8.07
CA LEU A 742 -20.31 -16.88 8.08
C LEU A 742 -19.45 -15.77 7.47
N VAL A 743 -19.86 -15.21 6.33
CA VAL A 743 -19.07 -14.18 5.63
C VAL A 743 -19.22 -12.81 6.31
N VAL A 744 -20.43 -12.37 6.61
CA VAL A 744 -20.63 -11.03 7.14
C VAL A 744 -20.29 -10.96 8.63
N ASP A 745 -20.82 -11.87 9.44
CA ASP A 745 -20.65 -11.80 10.90
C ASP A 745 -19.30 -12.38 11.33
N ASP A 746 -19.01 -13.62 10.93
CA ASP A 746 -17.87 -14.37 11.46
C ASP A 746 -16.54 -14.07 10.74
N LYS A 747 -16.59 -13.52 9.52
CA LYS A 747 -15.41 -13.15 8.73
C LYS A 747 -15.18 -11.64 8.73
N TRP A 748 -16.06 -10.88 8.09
CA TRP A 748 -15.83 -9.44 7.86
C TRP A 748 -15.95 -8.62 9.14
N LEU A 749 -17.09 -8.69 9.82
CA LEU A 749 -17.35 -7.87 11.00
C LEU A 749 -16.54 -8.33 12.21
N ALA A 750 -16.30 -9.64 12.36
CA ALA A 750 -15.39 -10.16 13.40
C ALA A 750 -13.95 -9.68 13.21
N ALA A 751 -13.43 -9.67 11.98
CA ALA A 751 -12.08 -9.16 11.69
C ALA A 751 -11.98 -7.65 11.98
N LEU A 752 -12.96 -6.86 11.53
CA LEU A 752 -13.02 -5.42 11.80
C LEU A 752 -13.15 -5.11 13.29
N SER A 753 -14.00 -5.87 13.99
CA SER A 753 -14.15 -5.79 15.44
C SER A 753 -12.80 -5.98 16.11
N THR A 754 -12.10 -7.06 15.79
CA THR A 754 -10.77 -7.34 16.36
C THR A 754 -9.76 -6.21 16.09
N ALA A 755 -9.73 -5.69 14.85
CA ALA A 755 -8.81 -4.61 14.46
C ALA A 755 -9.10 -3.31 15.23
N ILE A 756 -10.37 -2.93 15.36
CA ILE A 756 -10.80 -1.69 16.03
C ILE A 756 -10.63 -1.80 17.54
N HIS A 757 -10.92 -2.95 18.15
CA HIS A 757 -10.58 -3.21 19.56
C HIS A 757 -9.07 -3.08 19.79
N GLY A 758 -8.25 -3.59 18.86
CA GLY A 758 -6.79 -3.41 18.92
C GLY A 758 -6.33 -1.95 18.90
N GLU A 759 -7.12 -1.02 18.35
CA GLU A 759 -6.82 0.42 18.41
C GLU A 759 -6.92 0.96 19.84
N MET A 760 -7.84 0.44 20.64
CA MET A 760 -7.94 0.79 22.06
C MET A 760 -6.73 0.33 22.87
N ASP A 761 -6.25 -0.87 22.55
CA ASP A 761 -5.03 -1.40 23.15
C ASP A 761 -3.83 -0.52 22.81
N ARG A 762 -3.76 0.00 21.57
CA ARG A 762 -2.73 0.97 21.17
C ARG A 762 -2.80 2.26 21.98
N ILE A 763 -3.99 2.80 22.24
CA ILE A 763 -4.19 4.00 23.07
C ILE A 763 -3.63 3.77 24.50
N SER A 764 -3.94 2.60 25.09
CA SER A 764 -3.44 2.21 26.40
C SER A 764 -1.91 2.02 26.43
N GLN A 765 -1.38 1.35 25.40
CA GLN A 765 0.06 1.11 25.25
C GLN A 765 0.84 2.41 25.06
N ALA A 766 0.33 3.35 24.25
CA ALA A 766 0.94 4.65 24.04
C ALA A 766 1.03 5.44 25.35
N LEU A 767 -0.05 5.50 26.13
CA LEU A 767 -0.04 6.14 27.45
C LEU A 767 0.94 5.43 28.40
N THR A 768 0.90 4.10 28.45
CA THR A 768 1.79 3.28 29.30
C THR A 768 3.25 3.56 28.99
N GLN A 769 3.63 3.50 27.72
CA GLN A 769 4.98 3.75 27.26
C GLN A 769 5.40 5.17 27.62
N ARG A 770 4.54 6.15 27.38
CA ARG A 770 4.86 7.55 27.65
C ARG A 770 5.05 7.83 29.14
N VAL A 771 4.20 7.30 30.00
CA VAL A 771 4.34 7.41 31.46
C VAL A 771 5.62 6.72 31.94
N LYS A 772 5.95 5.55 31.37
CA LYS A 772 7.18 4.83 31.70
C LYS A 772 8.44 5.59 31.26
N GLU A 773 8.44 6.17 30.06
CA GLU A 773 9.53 7.02 29.57
C GLU A 773 9.77 8.21 30.50
N LEU A 774 8.71 8.92 30.91
CA LEU A 774 8.81 10.03 31.85
C LEU A 774 9.34 9.60 33.21
N ALA A 775 8.91 8.44 33.71
CA ALA A 775 9.41 7.89 34.96
C ALA A 775 10.89 7.52 34.86
N ASP A 776 11.27 6.70 33.87
CA ASP A 776 12.65 6.25 33.65
C ASP A 776 13.61 7.42 33.49
N ARG A 777 13.17 8.51 32.85
CA ARG A 777 13.97 9.72 32.63
C ARG A 777 14.43 10.40 33.92
N TYR A 778 13.59 10.43 34.96
CA TYR A 778 13.85 11.20 36.20
C TYR A 778 13.94 10.33 37.46
N ASP A 779 13.98 9.01 37.32
CA ASP A 779 13.99 8.06 38.44
C ASP A 779 15.34 7.96 39.15
N THR A 780 16.44 8.20 38.44
CA THR A 780 17.80 8.13 39.04
C THR A 780 18.47 9.51 38.98
N PRO A 781 18.39 10.31 40.05
CA PRO A 781 18.98 11.64 40.08
C PRO A 781 20.52 11.59 40.00
N MET A 782 21.13 12.64 39.46
CA MET A 782 22.60 12.75 39.32
C MET A 782 23.37 12.42 40.61
N PRO A 783 22.97 12.89 41.82
CA PRO A 783 23.67 12.53 43.06
C PRO A 783 23.66 11.01 43.35
N GLN A 784 22.59 10.30 42.98
CA GLN A 784 22.49 8.85 43.15
C GLN A 784 23.37 8.14 42.12
N MET A 785 23.38 8.60 40.86
CA MET A 785 24.29 8.08 39.84
C MET A 785 25.76 8.26 40.26
N ALA A 786 26.13 9.44 40.76
CA ALA A 786 27.48 9.71 41.24
C ALA A 786 27.90 8.78 42.38
N ARG A 787 27.02 8.53 43.36
CA ARG A 787 27.25 7.54 44.42
C ARG A 787 27.43 6.14 43.86
N ARG A 788 26.59 5.74 42.91
CA ARG A 788 26.67 4.41 42.29
C ARG A 788 27.97 4.23 41.50
N VAL A 789 28.40 5.25 40.76
CA VAL A 789 29.69 5.24 40.06
C VAL A 789 30.83 5.07 41.07
N ALA A 790 30.84 5.85 42.16
CA ALA A 790 31.86 5.71 43.20
C ALA A 790 31.86 4.31 43.86
N GLU A 791 30.70 3.72 44.11
CA GLU A 791 30.59 2.34 44.62
C GLU A 791 31.14 1.29 43.64
N LEU A 792 30.82 1.44 42.34
CA LEU A 792 31.28 0.53 41.30
C LEU A 792 32.79 0.68 41.06
N GLU A 793 33.29 1.91 41.05
CA GLU A 793 34.71 2.23 40.97
C GLU A 793 35.47 1.59 42.14
N ALA A 794 34.97 1.75 43.37
CA ALA A 794 35.56 1.11 44.55
C ALA A 794 35.60 -0.42 44.43
N LYS A 795 34.54 -1.04 43.89
CA LYS A 795 34.49 -2.50 43.64
C LYS A 795 35.52 -2.94 42.60
N VAL A 796 35.60 -2.23 41.47
CA VAL A 796 36.55 -2.53 40.39
C VAL A 796 37.97 -2.38 40.90
N ASN A 797 38.29 -1.29 41.59
CA ASN A 797 39.61 -1.08 42.20
C ASN A 797 39.94 -2.19 43.20
N GLY A 798 38.98 -2.64 44.00
CA GLY A 798 39.14 -3.78 44.90
C GLY A 798 39.39 -5.11 44.18
N HIS A 799 38.80 -5.33 42.99
CA HIS A 799 39.06 -6.51 42.17
C HIS A 799 40.45 -6.45 41.51
N LEU A 800 40.83 -5.29 40.95
CA LEU A 800 42.15 -5.08 40.35
C LEU A 800 43.28 -5.30 41.36
N ALA A 801 43.11 -4.80 42.58
CA ALA A 801 44.07 -5.03 43.67
C ALA A 801 44.23 -6.53 43.99
N LYS A 802 43.13 -7.30 44.03
CA LYS A 802 43.17 -8.76 44.22
C LYS A 802 43.86 -9.50 43.07
N MET A 803 43.87 -8.92 41.87
CA MET A 803 44.56 -9.46 40.69
C MET A 803 46.04 -9.04 40.62
N GLY A 804 46.54 -8.29 41.60
CA GLY A 804 47.93 -7.84 41.66
C GLY A 804 48.21 -6.55 40.88
N PHE A 805 47.18 -5.86 40.39
CA PHE A 805 47.31 -4.55 39.76
C PHE A 805 47.11 -3.46 40.83
N ALA A 806 48.17 -2.73 41.17
CA ALA A 806 48.10 -1.57 42.06
C ALA A 806 48.03 -0.30 41.22
N LEU A 807 46.94 0.46 41.38
CA LEU A 807 46.71 1.77 40.75
C LEU A 807 47.57 2.87 41.38
#